data_AF-A0A132A4S0-F1
#
_entry.id   AF-A0A132A4S0-F1
#
_cell.length_a   1.000
_cell.length_b   1.000
_cell.length_c   1.000
_cell.angle_alpha   90.00
_cell.angle_beta   90.00
_cell.angle_gamma   90.00
#
_symmetry.space_group_name_H-M   'P 1'
#
loop_
_entity.id
_entity.type
_entity.pdbx_description
1 polymer ?
#
loop_
_entity_poly.entity_id
_entity_poly.type
_entity_poly.pdbx_seq_one_letter_code
_entity_poly.pdbx_strand_id
1 'polypeptide(L)'
;MGIPKLYRWLSERYPSINEDINQYNVPEFDYFYIDMNGVFHTCAHSNNVHKQISEEKIFQDICFYIEYLFNLIRPKKVFFLAVDGVAPRSKMNQQRSRRFRKFKEMEQIRNQAIESGESSPETPTFDSNCITPGTEFMLKLNAHLIDFVAKKIQKSIEWQEITVIFSGCDVAGEGEHKIMDYIRYNKTLNLLDADSKHCIYGLDADLIMVSLSSHEPYFAILREEVIFSKNQKSSSDPMVTNFQLLHISILRDYIYHEFLEIKPKIKFPYVLEKIIDDLVLIIMLLGNDFIPNLPRFHIHKHGLQILFDSYKSIMPILDGYLNTRGKIHFERFHKFLKKLSFYDQDQFNHNSFDFRYLDDKTNQITFGEGIDLNEDFDFENMHHLSDNDDSISDESNASDDEFRATRNYYYQTKLQFENLDEDVAQLSLEYMRGIQWVLHYYYDGCVSWEWFYPYHYAPYVSDLANVSTEIEFIFKIGSPLEPLIQLLAVLPSGSKELLPKALQKLTYLPDSPLIEFFPLKFQTDLNEKINEYESIVLMPFIDQKILLKTFDDHRHELTPEDLSRNIPGSYHFFSYVENLDKNKAYDYERFPNLQDERMKFDDLRLPMEIINKELRSNIDLERHNGFPRMNGLNFKTKIEYAKIKVFRFQSQNMTLMIEVEKRSFCPSILQTMANEYVGKIVNIDWPLIKEAKLISLLDNKICYEKNKQTELKANEIERAKIFGRNILDRFKNKRGIVLDSVEFMAKVLPLSANRYSMFNGEIKLFKQWDQSPIYIPLDIVLFDCQKIFRMNPFYQSLDNIFKKNHPFYLIANPHYGSECSVIHYNSKQKCVSVVIHLRSLPLIEDLMKNYTIIMQKNFLSEKKLASTVAKSINVPEIVVRRVLGSVMITFLNKNENIKRINVGLKFKGKKDSKPYCLPGYSCYDVNEYFFVPKVIEIVEEYHRKFPEVFQMLINLNKPVYDLVDLFPDDLFAVRKSHQLFIFNSLILIRFLSDKIKKLNSIRNWFDSISISSSEHIVADAEYLDNCIIHLLEKKIIAFKASIMNRIKEETVTGQFLPENFYIPEFDLEASNLPDPKATYYLFDRVVNIKRYIPVPFGAKGYIVGIIYPEEIIKKNFNGNNQNFNNNKTSLNESNETNSMANNVTRNIESANIEVLFDEPFAGGSIDRSSDLNTFTMKASWLINVTYGEQILSLRRQSIGR
;
A
#
# COMPACT_ATOMS: atom_id res chain seq x y z
N MET A 1 12.87 -3.77 -4.46
CA MET A 1 14.10 -4.32 -5.06
C MET A 1 14.36 -3.58 -6.36
N GLY A 2 15.23 -4.07 -7.24
CA GLY A 2 15.56 -3.40 -8.49
C GLY A 2 16.43 -2.16 -8.27
N ILE A 3 15.88 -0.98 -8.55
CA ILE A 3 16.60 0.30 -8.49
C ILE A 3 16.28 1.07 -7.19
N PRO A 4 17.20 1.12 -6.20
CA PRO A 4 16.90 1.72 -4.89
C PRO A 4 16.50 3.19 -5.00
N LYS A 5 15.41 3.59 -4.34
CA LYS A 5 14.89 4.98 -4.29
C LYS A 5 14.40 5.55 -5.64
N LEU A 6 14.35 4.77 -6.72
CA LEU A 6 13.89 5.25 -8.04
C LEU A 6 12.46 5.81 -8.00
N TYR A 7 11.51 5.08 -7.40
CA TYR A 7 10.12 5.53 -7.27
C TYR A 7 10.02 6.91 -6.60
N ARG A 8 10.78 7.10 -5.51
CA ARG A 8 10.80 8.36 -4.77
C ARG A 8 11.37 9.48 -5.64
N TRP A 9 12.49 9.23 -6.32
CA TRP A 9 13.11 10.20 -7.21
C TRP A 9 12.16 10.59 -8.35
N LEU A 10 11.54 9.62 -9.05
CA LEU A 10 10.57 9.89 -10.11
C LEU A 10 9.36 10.67 -9.60
N SER A 11 8.85 10.33 -8.42
CA SER A 11 7.71 11.03 -7.83
C SER A 11 8.05 12.47 -7.42
N GLU A 12 9.28 12.76 -7.01
CA GLU A 12 9.75 14.12 -6.70
C GLU A 12 10.14 14.91 -7.97
N ARG A 13 10.62 14.22 -9.01
CA ARG A 13 10.96 14.80 -10.31
C ARG A 13 9.71 15.14 -11.14
N TYR A 14 8.71 14.25 -11.09
CA TYR A 14 7.47 14.25 -11.86
C TYR A 14 6.26 14.12 -10.92
N PRO A 15 5.81 15.21 -10.27
CA PRO A 15 4.94 15.11 -9.09
C PRO A 15 3.50 14.66 -9.36
N SER A 16 3.03 14.74 -10.61
CA SER A 16 1.65 14.39 -10.97
C SER A 16 1.49 12.94 -11.45
N ILE A 17 2.52 12.08 -11.35
CA ILE A 17 2.45 10.68 -11.80
C ILE A 17 1.61 9.77 -10.89
N ASN A 18 1.40 10.17 -9.62
CA ASN A 18 0.69 9.37 -8.63
C ASN A 18 -0.73 9.92 -8.38
N GLU A 19 -1.72 9.03 -8.35
CA GLU A 19 -3.10 9.32 -7.96
C GLU A 19 -3.49 8.45 -6.75
N ASP A 20 -3.91 9.08 -5.65
CA ASP A 20 -4.49 8.37 -4.51
C ASP A 20 -5.82 7.74 -4.91
N ILE A 21 -5.99 6.45 -4.65
CA ILE A 21 -7.21 5.73 -5.01
C ILE A 21 -7.98 5.17 -3.82
N ASN A 22 -9.28 5.08 -4.01
CA ASN A 22 -10.27 4.40 -3.20
C ASN A 22 -11.27 3.70 -4.13
N GLN A 23 -12.23 2.96 -3.59
CA GLN A 23 -13.21 2.20 -4.39
C GLN A 23 -14.04 3.03 -5.40
N TYR A 24 -13.99 4.36 -5.35
CA TYR A 24 -14.88 5.24 -6.12
C TYR A 24 -14.18 5.99 -7.25
N ASN A 25 -12.86 6.19 -7.16
CA ASN A 25 -12.09 6.96 -8.13
C ASN A 25 -11.14 6.11 -8.99
N VAL A 26 -11.11 4.78 -8.81
CA VAL A 26 -10.32 3.87 -9.67
C VAL A 26 -10.82 3.94 -11.12
N PRO A 27 -9.95 4.17 -12.11
CA PRO A 27 -10.32 4.05 -13.52
C PRO A 27 -10.63 2.59 -13.88
N GLU A 28 -11.43 2.38 -14.93
CA GLU A 28 -11.69 1.03 -15.42
C GLU A 28 -10.43 0.39 -16.03
N PHE A 29 -10.24 -0.90 -15.78
CA PHE A 29 -9.15 -1.70 -16.37
C PHE A 29 -9.70 -2.96 -17.05
N ASP A 30 -9.09 -3.36 -18.17
CA ASP A 30 -9.43 -4.61 -18.86
C ASP A 30 -8.61 -5.77 -18.30
N TYR A 31 -7.33 -5.50 -18.06
CA TYR A 31 -6.36 -6.48 -17.60
C TYR A 31 -5.78 -6.05 -16.26
N PHE A 32 -5.87 -6.92 -15.26
CA PHE A 32 -5.24 -6.72 -13.96
C PHE A 32 -4.27 -7.85 -13.66
N TYR A 33 -3.03 -7.50 -13.37
CA TYR A 33 -1.93 -8.43 -13.10
C TYR A 33 -1.42 -8.25 -11.68
N ILE A 34 -1.17 -9.33 -10.95
CA ILE A 34 -0.62 -9.30 -9.60
C ILE A 34 0.72 -10.04 -9.58
N ASP A 35 1.79 -9.35 -9.21
CA ASP A 35 3.00 -10.00 -8.71
C ASP A 35 2.79 -10.42 -7.25
N MET A 36 2.68 -11.73 -7.04
CA MET A 36 2.27 -12.34 -5.78
C MET A 36 3.36 -12.31 -4.70
N ASN A 37 4.63 -12.17 -5.08
CA ASN A 37 5.73 -12.32 -4.14
C ASN A 37 5.72 -11.26 -3.03
N GLY A 38 5.32 -10.03 -3.37
CA GLY A 38 5.09 -8.97 -2.39
C GLY A 38 3.97 -9.32 -1.40
N VAL A 39 2.85 -9.85 -1.89
CA VAL A 39 1.70 -10.28 -1.06
C VAL A 39 2.11 -11.38 -0.09
N PHE A 40 2.85 -12.39 -0.56
CA PHE A 40 3.29 -13.50 0.29
C PHE A 40 4.16 -13.02 1.45
N HIS A 41 5.09 -12.10 1.19
CA HIS A 41 5.90 -11.53 2.26
C HIS A 41 5.07 -10.71 3.25
N THR A 42 4.17 -9.84 2.76
CA THR A 42 3.31 -9.02 3.64
C THR A 42 2.43 -9.88 4.55
N CYS A 43 1.81 -10.94 4.03
CA CYS A 43 0.95 -11.83 4.82
C CYS A 43 1.73 -12.77 5.75
N ALA A 44 2.99 -13.10 5.43
CA ALA A 44 3.83 -13.97 6.25
C ALA A 44 4.58 -13.23 7.37
N HIS A 45 4.67 -11.89 7.32
CA HIS A 45 5.35 -11.09 8.35
C HIS A 45 4.43 -10.84 9.55
N SER A 46 4.81 -11.31 10.75
CA SER A 46 4.10 -10.99 11.99
C SER A 46 4.62 -9.70 12.63
N ASN A 47 3.70 -8.77 12.96
CA ASN A 47 4.03 -7.50 13.64
C ASN A 47 4.45 -7.68 15.12
N ASN A 48 4.35 -8.90 15.65
CA ASN A 48 4.65 -9.29 17.02
C ASN A 48 5.65 -10.45 17.01
N VAL A 49 6.88 -10.18 17.49
CA VAL A 49 7.99 -11.15 17.58
C VAL A 49 7.61 -12.42 18.37
N HIS A 50 6.58 -12.36 19.21
CA HIS A 50 6.13 -13.46 20.06
C HIS A 50 4.86 -14.20 19.59
N LYS A 51 4.23 -13.82 18.46
CA LYS A 51 3.05 -14.52 17.93
C LYS A 51 3.40 -15.25 16.62
N GLN A 52 3.36 -16.58 16.66
CA GLN A 52 3.46 -17.45 15.50
C GLN A 52 2.16 -17.41 14.70
N ILE A 53 2.25 -17.28 13.38
CA ILE A 53 1.12 -17.39 12.45
C ILE A 53 1.17 -18.80 11.85
N SER A 54 0.06 -19.53 11.84
CA SER A 54 0.00 -20.85 11.21
C SER A 54 -0.02 -20.74 9.68
N GLU A 55 0.40 -21.79 8.95
CA GLU A 55 0.37 -21.80 7.49
C GLU A 55 -1.06 -21.54 6.95
N GLU A 56 -2.08 -22.12 7.60
CA GLU A 56 -3.47 -21.93 7.21
C GLU A 56 -3.91 -20.48 7.33
N LYS A 57 -3.45 -19.79 8.39
CA LYS A 57 -3.75 -18.37 8.57
C LYS A 57 -3.06 -17.52 7.51
N ILE A 58 -1.79 -17.82 7.18
CA ILE A 58 -1.08 -17.14 6.08
C ILE A 58 -1.83 -17.32 4.76
N PHE A 59 -2.28 -18.54 4.45
CA PHE A 59 -3.01 -18.83 3.21
C PHE A 59 -4.36 -18.09 3.16
N GLN A 60 -5.08 -18.03 4.28
CA GLN A 60 -6.32 -17.25 4.39
C GLN A 60 -6.08 -15.75 4.17
N ASP A 61 -5.02 -15.20 4.75
CA ASP A 61 -4.68 -13.79 4.62
C ASP A 61 -4.25 -13.44 3.18
N ILE A 62 -3.52 -14.35 2.50
CA ILE A 62 -3.19 -14.22 1.07
C ILE A 62 -4.46 -14.20 0.21
N CYS A 63 -5.35 -15.17 0.40
CA CYS A 63 -6.63 -15.25 -0.32
C CYS A 63 -7.48 -14.00 -0.12
N PHE A 64 -7.52 -13.48 1.12
CA PHE A 64 -8.20 -12.24 1.46
C PHE A 64 -7.58 -11.03 0.74
N TYR A 65 -6.26 -10.94 0.69
CA TYR A 65 -5.55 -9.85 0.01
C TYR A 65 -5.82 -9.87 -1.51
N ILE A 66 -5.76 -11.04 -2.15
CA ILE A 66 -6.09 -11.22 -3.59
C ILE A 66 -7.52 -10.75 -3.87
N GLU A 67 -8.47 -11.18 -3.05
CA GLU A 67 -9.87 -10.81 -3.18
C GLU A 67 -10.07 -9.30 -3.03
N TYR A 68 -9.42 -8.68 -2.03
CA TYR A 68 -9.46 -7.23 -1.85
C TYR A 68 -8.94 -6.48 -3.09
N LEU A 69 -7.79 -6.90 -3.64
CA LEU A 69 -7.23 -6.27 -4.84
C LEU A 69 -8.12 -6.43 -6.07
N PHE A 70 -8.67 -7.63 -6.29
CA PHE A 70 -9.64 -7.89 -7.35
C PHE A 70 -10.85 -6.95 -7.24
N ASN A 71 -11.36 -6.81 -6.02
CA ASN A 71 -12.51 -5.99 -5.67
C ASN A 71 -12.29 -4.48 -5.83
N LEU A 72 -11.04 -4.03 -5.63
CA LEU A 72 -10.61 -2.65 -5.81
C LEU A 72 -10.52 -2.28 -7.30
N ILE A 73 -9.93 -3.16 -8.13
CA ILE A 73 -9.64 -2.87 -9.54
C ILE A 73 -10.77 -3.27 -10.49
N ARG A 74 -11.46 -4.38 -10.23
CA ARG A 74 -12.56 -4.94 -11.05
C ARG A 74 -12.20 -5.04 -12.54
N PRO A 75 -11.23 -5.92 -12.90
CA PRO A 75 -10.86 -6.12 -14.29
C PRO A 75 -12.05 -6.61 -15.13
N LYS A 76 -12.12 -6.16 -16.39
CA LYS A 76 -13.23 -6.52 -17.32
C LYS A 76 -12.97 -7.75 -18.20
N LYS A 77 -11.72 -8.15 -18.38
CA LYS A 77 -11.35 -9.24 -19.30
C LYS A 77 -10.48 -10.30 -18.63
N VAL A 78 -9.36 -9.89 -18.03
CA VAL A 78 -8.35 -10.81 -17.52
C VAL A 78 -7.91 -10.43 -16.12
N PHE A 79 -7.84 -11.43 -15.25
CA PHE A 79 -7.18 -11.34 -13.95
C PHE A 79 -6.02 -12.35 -13.89
N PHE A 80 -4.79 -11.85 -13.83
CA PHE A 80 -3.58 -12.66 -13.91
C PHE A 80 -2.83 -12.65 -12.57
N LEU A 81 -2.60 -13.83 -12.00
CA LEU A 81 -1.86 -14.04 -10.76
C LEU A 81 -0.50 -14.68 -11.09
N ALA A 82 0.60 -13.99 -10.84
CA ALA A 82 1.95 -14.44 -11.16
C ALA A 82 2.76 -14.68 -9.88
N VAL A 83 3.23 -15.91 -9.69
CA VAL A 83 4.15 -16.30 -8.61
C VAL A 83 5.55 -16.49 -9.19
N ASP A 84 6.61 -16.08 -8.48
CA ASP A 84 7.97 -16.39 -8.91
C ASP A 84 8.18 -17.91 -8.94
N GLY A 85 8.71 -18.40 -10.06
CA GLY A 85 9.23 -19.75 -10.18
C GLY A 85 10.75 -19.77 -10.22
N VAL A 86 11.30 -20.82 -10.84
CA VAL A 86 12.75 -20.95 -11.03
C VAL A 86 13.26 -19.77 -11.85
N ALA A 87 14.19 -19.00 -11.29
CA ALA A 87 14.77 -17.82 -11.90
C ALA A 87 16.01 -18.19 -12.76
N PRO A 88 16.40 -17.36 -13.73
CA PRO A 88 17.64 -17.54 -14.46
C PRO A 88 18.87 -17.46 -13.54
N ARG A 89 19.98 -18.10 -13.93
CA ARG A 89 21.22 -18.13 -13.12
C ARG A 89 21.73 -16.74 -12.77
N SER A 90 21.54 -15.77 -13.67
CA SER A 90 21.84 -14.35 -13.45
C SER A 90 21.20 -13.77 -12.18
N LYS A 91 19.97 -14.19 -11.82
CA LYS A 91 19.28 -13.75 -10.59
C LYS A 91 19.57 -14.65 -9.37
N MET A 92 19.99 -15.89 -9.58
CA MET A 92 20.18 -16.85 -8.48
C MET A 92 21.18 -16.37 -7.42
N ASN A 93 22.26 -15.70 -7.81
CA ASN A 93 23.26 -15.18 -6.86
C ASN A 93 22.68 -14.07 -5.97
N GLN A 94 21.83 -13.20 -6.54
CA GLN A 94 21.11 -12.18 -5.79
C GLN A 94 20.12 -12.82 -4.81
N GLN A 95 19.35 -13.82 -5.26
CA GLN A 95 18.42 -14.55 -4.39
C GLN A 95 19.17 -15.22 -3.24
N ARG A 96 20.23 -15.96 -3.53
CA ARG A 96 21.08 -16.62 -2.54
C ARG A 96 21.62 -15.63 -1.50
N SER A 97 22.19 -14.51 -1.95
CA SER A 97 22.68 -13.45 -1.05
C SER A 97 21.60 -12.95 -0.09
N ARG A 98 20.36 -12.78 -0.57
CA ARG A 98 19.23 -12.36 0.26
C ARG A 98 18.82 -13.43 1.27
N ARG A 99 18.82 -14.72 0.90
CA ARG A 99 18.48 -15.82 1.83
C ARG A 99 19.49 -15.97 2.95
N PHE A 100 20.79 -15.88 2.62
CA PHE A 100 21.87 -15.92 3.61
C PHE A 100 21.83 -14.71 4.56
N ARG A 101 21.56 -13.51 4.05
CA ARG A 101 21.41 -12.31 4.89
C ARG A 101 20.23 -12.45 5.86
N LYS A 102 19.05 -12.84 5.36
CA LYS A 102 17.87 -13.05 6.21
C LYS A 102 18.15 -14.03 7.34
N PHE A 103 18.86 -15.12 7.06
CA PHE A 103 19.25 -16.07 8.10
C PHE A 103 20.16 -15.44 9.16
N LYS A 104 21.20 -14.69 8.74
CA LYS A 104 22.10 -13.97 9.65
C LYS A 104 21.36 -12.95 10.53
N GLU A 105 20.41 -12.20 9.96
CA GLU A 105 19.58 -11.24 10.69
C GLU A 105 18.70 -11.94 11.74
N MET A 106 18.06 -13.06 11.38
CA MET A 106 17.28 -13.86 12.32
C MET A 106 18.14 -14.40 13.48
N GLU A 107 19.35 -14.87 13.18
CA GLU A 107 20.31 -15.34 14.20
C GLU A 107 20.76 -14.21 15.13
N GLN A 108 21.02 -13.02 14.59
CA GLN A 108 21.37 -11.82 15.38
C GLN A 108 20.23 -11.40 16.31
N ILE A 109 18.99 -11.35 15.80
CA ILE A 109 17.80 -11.03 16.61
C ILE A 109 17.62 -12.07 17.72
N ARG A 110 17.79 -13.35 17.41
CA ARG A 110 17.70 -14.44 18.40
C ARG A 110 18.77 -14.31 19.49
N ASN A 111 20.02 -14.04 19.11
CA ASN A 111 21.11 -13.86 20.06
C ASN A 111 20.90 -12.63 20.95
N GLN A 112 20.43 -11.51 20.39
CA GLN A 112 20.06 -10.30 21.13
C GLN A 112 18.91 -10.53 22.13
N ALA A 113 17.92 -11.34 21.78
CA ALA A 113 16.84 -11.73 22.69
C ALA A 113 17.38 -12.57 23.88
N ILE A 114 18.26 -13.54 23.61
CA ILE A 114 18.92 -14.37 24.64
C ILE A 114 19.77 -13.49 25.58
N GLU A 115 20.57 -12.58 25.03
CA GLU A 115 21.40 -11.64 25.80
C GLU A 115 20.56 -10.66 26.64
N SER A 116 19.35 -10.33 26.18
CA SER A 116 18.41 -9.45 26.88
C SER A 116 17.62 -10.16 27.99
N GLY A 117 17.82 -11.47 28.18
CA GLY A 117 17.14 -12.27 29.20
C GLY A 117 15.69 -12.64 28.85
N GLU A 118 15.29 -12.50 27.58
CA GLU A 118 14.01 -12.99 27.09
C GLU A 118 14.10 -14.51 26.89
N SER A 119 13.11 -15.25 27.38
CA SER A 119 13.02 -16.70 27.15
C SER A 119 12.95 -16.97 25.65
N SER A 120 13.87 -17.78 25.13
CA SER A 120 13.81 -18.24 23.74
C SER A 120 12.44 -18.89 23.48
N PRO A 121 11.73 -18.55 22.39
CA PRO A 121 10.49 -19.23 22.06
C PRO A 121 10.74 -20.74 21.95
N GLU A 122 9.91 -21.55 22.59
CA GLU A 122 10.03 -23.02 22.61
C GLU A 122 9.89 -23.64 21.21
N THR A 123 9.29 -22.92 20.26
CA THR A 123 9.12 -23.31 18.86
C THR A 123 9.93 -22.40 17.91
N PRO A 124 10.46 -22.95 16.79
CA PRO A 124 11.20 -22.17 15.81
C PRO A 124 10.30 -21.14 15.11
N THR A 125 10.81 -19.93 14.94
CA THR A 125 10.18 -18.83 14.18
C THR A 125 9.92 -19.21 12.72
N PHE A 126 8.87 -18.68 12.10
CA PHE A 126 8.56 -18.89 10.68
C PHE A 126 9.75 -18.46 9.79
N ASP A 127 10.34 -19.41 9.05
CA ASP A 127 11.45 -19.12 8.16
C ASP A 127 10.93 -18.59 6.81
N SER A 128 11.06 -17.28 6.59
CA SER A 128 10.63 -16.63 5.33
C SER A 128 11.39 -17.09 4.08
N ASN A 129 12.47 -17.87 4.22
CA ASN A 129 13.14 -18.52 3.10
C ASN A 129 12.28 -19.63 2.47
N CYS A 130 11.21 -20.09 3.16
CA CYS A 130 10.23 -21.02 2.60
C CYS A 130 9.48 -20.46 1.38
N ILE A 131 9.42 -19.15 1.20
CA ILE A 131 8.90 -18.47 0.01
C ILE A 131 9.96 -18.53 -1.10
N THR A 132 10.24 -19.74 -1.57
CA THR A 132 11.18 -20.09 -2.64
C THR A 132 10.60 -21.29 -3.40
N PRO A 133 10.65 -21.34 -4.74
CA PRO A 133 10.18 -22.48 -5.52
C PRO A 133 10.83 -23.80 -5.09
N GLY A 134 10.06 -24.89 -5.09
CA GLY A 134 10.51 -26.23 -4.69
C GLY A 134 10.33 -26.57 -3.21
N THR A 135 9.98 -25.59 -2.35
CA THR A 135 9.66 -25.88 -0.94
C THR A 135 8.29 -26.53 -0.80
N GLU A 136 8.09 -27.27 0.30
CA GLU A 136 6.79 -27.88 0.61
C GLU A 136 5.71 -26.82 0.83
N PHE A 137 6.08 -25.71 1.50
CA PHE A 137 5.20 -24.56 1.71
C PHE A 137 4.66 -24.00 0.39
N MET A 138 5.53 -23.74 -0.59
CA MET A 138 5.10 -23.19 -1.88
C MET A 138 4.25 -24.16 -2.68
N LEU A 139 4.50 -25.48 -2.58
CA LEU A 139 3.66 -26.48 -3.23
C LEU A 139 2.25 -26.51 -2.65
N LYS A 140 2.13 -26.49 -1.31
CA LYS A 140 0.84 -26.40 -0.61
C LYS A 140 0.10 -25.11 -0.96
N LEU A 141 0.81 -23.98 -0.98
CA LEU A 141 0.26 -22.69 -1.37
C LEU A 141 -0.21 -22.69 -2.83
N ASN A 142 0.56 -23.26 -3.75
CA ASN A 142 0.20 -23.37 -5.17
C ASN A 142 -1.11 -24.14 -5.36
N ALA A 143 -1.24 -25.31 -4.73
CA ALA A 143 -2.47 -26.10 -4.75
C ALA A 143 -3.64 -25.35 -4.09
N HIS A 144 -3.40 -24.68 -2.96
CA HIS A 144 -4.42 -23.90 -2.27
C HIS A 144 -4.95 -22.74 -3.11
N LEU A 145 -4.09 -22.06 -3.86
CA LEU A 145 -4.48 -20.95 -4.75
C LEU A 145 -5.27 -21.44 -5.97
N ILE A 146 -4.90 -22.59 -6.56
CA ILE A 146 -5.67 -23.23 -7.63
C ILE A 146 -7.09 -23.54 -7.14
N ASP A 147 -7.21 -24.17 -5.98
CA ASP A 147 -8.49 -24.47 -5.33
C ASP A 147 -9.29 -23.20 -5.00
N PHE A 148 -8.62 -22.16 -4.53
CA PHE A 148 -9.23 -20.87 -4.21
C PHE A 148 -9.84 -20.22 -5.45
N VAL A 149 -9.08 -20.12 -6.55
CA VAL A 149 -9.57 -19.55 -7.82
C VAL A 149 -10.76 -20.34 -8.34
N ALA A 150 -10.67 -21.67 -8.35
CA ALA A 150 -11.76 -22.53 -8.81
C ALA A 150 -13.04 -22.35 -7.96
N LYS A 151 -12.90 -22.29 -6.62
CA LYS A 151 -14.01 -22.00 -5.71
C LYS A 151 -14.60 -20.60 -5.94
N LYS A 152 -13.78 -19.61 -6.26
CA LYS A 152 -14.25 -18.24 -6.54
C LYS A 152 -15.06 -18.17 -7.83
N ILE A 153 -14.61 -18.81 -8.89
CA ILE A 153 -15.35 -18.86 -10.16
C ILE A 153 -16.71 -19.57 -10.00
N GLN A 154 -16.82 -20.59 -9.15
CA GLN A 154 -18.13 -21.22 -8.90
C GLN A 154 -19.09 -20.35 -8.08
N LYS A 155 -18.56 -19.55 -7.14
CA LYS A 155 -19.38 -18.84 -6.15
C LYS A 155 -19.66 -17.37 -6.48
N SER A 156 -18.76 -16.71 -7.23
CA SER A 156 -18.83 -15.29 -7.53
C SER A 156 -19.09 -15.06 -9.00
N ILE A 157 -20.17 -14.35 -9.29
CA ILE A 157 -20.60 -13.99 -10.65
C ILE A 157 -19.53 -13.11 -11.30
N GLU A 158 -18.89 -12.23 -10.53
CA GLU A 158 -17.88 -11.31 -11.02
C GLU A 158 -16.62 -12.04 -11.53
N TRP A 159 -16.29 -13.20 -10.97
CA TRP A 159 -15.20 -14.04 -11.44
C TRP A 159 -15.60 -14.92 -12.65
N GLN A 160 -16.89 -15.11 -12.88
CA GLN A 160 -17.42 -15.85 -14.03
C GLN A 160 -17.38 -15.03 -15.33
N GLU A 161 -17.44 -13.70 -15.23
CA GLU A 161 -17.45 -12.79 -16.38
C GLU A 161 -16.06 -12.58 -17.02
N ILE A 162 -15.00 -13.04 -16.37
CA ILE A 162 -13.61 -12.82 -16.80
C ILE A 162 -12.83 -14.13 -16.98
N THR A 163 -11.67 -14.04 -17.62
CA THR A 163 -10.67 -15.12 -17.62
C THR A 163 -9.70 -14.91 -16.46
N VAL A 164 -9.54 -15.91 -15.60
CA VAL A 164 -8.53 -15.91 -14.55
C VAL A 164 -7.34 -16.75 -14.99
N ILE A 165 -6.14 -16.22 -14.89
CA ILE A 165 -4.90 -16.90 -15.26
C ILE A 165 -4.05 -17.02 -14.00
N PHE A 166 -3.68 -18.24 -13.62
CA PHE A 166 -2.77 -18.49 -12.52
C PHE A 166 -1.47 -19.08 -13.06
N SER A 167 -0.37 -18.39 -12.78
CA SER A 167 0.99 -18.82 -13.08
C SER A 167 1.70 -19.13 -11.76
N GLY A 168 1.76 -20.41 -11.42
CA GLY A 168 2.33 -20.91 -10.18
C GLY A 168 3.86 -20.85 -10.08
N CYS A 169 4.38 -21.31 -8.94
CA CYS A 169 5.82 -21.41 -8.68
C CYS A 169 6.52 -22.52 -9.48
N ASP A 170 5.73 -23.43 -10.05
CA ASP A 170 6.13 -24.52 -10.94
C ASP A 170 6.40 -24.06 -12.39
N VAL A 171 5.91 -22.88 -12.79
CA VAL A 171 6.27 -22.24 -14.05
C VAL A 171 7.59 -21.48 -13.86
N ALA A 172 8.60 -21.69 -14.72
CA ALA A 172 9.87 -20.98 -14.61
C ALA A 172 9.75 -19.48 -14.96
N GLY A 173 10.60 -18.65 -14.36
CA GLY A 173 10.66 -17.20 -14.54
C GLY A 173 10.13 -16.43 -13.32
N GLU A 174 10.39 -15.12 -13.32
CA GLU A 174 9.88 -14.19 -12.31
C GLU A 174 8.47 -13.72 -12.64
N GLY A 175 7.66 -13.42 -11.63
CA GLY A 175 6.25 -13.05 -11.80
C GLY A 175 6.06 -11.87 -12.76
N GLU A 176 6.84 -10.81 -12.60
CA GLU A 176 6.81 -9.62 -13.46
C GLU A 176 7.18 -9.94 -14.93
N HIS A 177 8.14 -10.83 -15.17
CA HIS A 177 8.52 -11.23 -16.52
C HIS A 177 7.51 -12.17 -17.17
N LYS A 178 6.88 -13.07 -16.40
CA LYS A 178 5.77 -13.91 -16.90
C LYS A 178 4.55 -13.09 -17.32
N ILE A 179 4.22 -12.05 -16.55
CA ILE A 179 3.17 -11.09 -16.92
C ILE A 179 3.52 -10.42 -18.24
N MET A 180 4.78 -10.02 -18.41
CA MET A 180 5.22 -9.27 -19.57
C MET A 180 5.36 -10.16 -20.81
N ASP A 181 5.73 -11.44 -20.64
CA ASP A 181 5.62 -12.48 -21.66
C ASP A 181 4.18 -12.61 -22.16
N TYR A 182 3.20 -12.64 -21.24
CA TYR A 182 1.79 -12.71 -21.60
C TYR A 182 1.29 -11.47 -22.36
N ILE A 183 1.69 -10.26 -21.94
CA ILE A 183 1.34 -9.01 -22.65
C ILE A 183 1.91 -9.06 -24.07
N ARG A 184 3.21 -9.41 -24.20
CA ARG A 184 3.93 -9.53 -25.46
C ARG A 184 3.31 -10.58 -26.39
N TYR A 185 2.92 -11.73 -25.85
CA TYR A 185 2.21 -12.78 -26.58
C TYR A 185 0.89 -12.26 -27.17
N ASN A 186 0.06 -11.56 -26.37
CA ASN A 186 -1.21 -11.01 -26.86
C ASN A 186 -1.02 -9.90 -27.90
N LYS A 187 0.01 -9.06 -27.76
CA LYS A 187 0.39 -8.06 -28.77
C LYS A 187 0.79 -8.70 -30.09
N THR A 188 1.49 -9.83 -30.03
CA THR A 188 1.97 -10.57 -31.21
C THR A 188 0.79 -11.19 -31.97
N LEU A 189 -0.18 -11.73 -31.25
CA LEU A 189 -1.39 -12.31 -31.84
C LEU A 189 -2.47 -11.27 -32.21
N ASN A 190 -2.22 -9.98 -32.01
CA ASN A 190 -3.19 -8.90 -32.20
C ASN A 190 -4.54 -9.14 -31.46
N LEU A 191 -4.47 -9.73 -30.26
CA LEU A 191 -5.65 -10.02 -29.43
C LEU A 191 -6.08 -8.82 -28.57
N LEU A 192 -5.25 -7.77 -28.48
CA LEU A 192 -5.53 -6.57 -27.69
C LEU A 192 -6.29 -5.52 -28.50
N ASP A 193 -7.40 -5.03 -27.96
CA ASP A 193 -8.13 -3.88 -28.49
C ASP A 193 -7.28 -2.61 -28.39
N ALA A 194 -7.42 -1.69 -29.35
CA ALA A 194 -6.65 -0.43 -29.43
C ALA A 194 -6.65 0.37 -28.12
N ASP A 195 -7.73 0.26 -27.34
CA ASP A 195 -7.98 1.03 -26.14
C ASP A 195 -7.84 0.20 -24.84
N SER A 196 -7.21 -0.98 -24.94
CA SER A 196 -6.95 -1.90 -23.81
C SER A 196 -6.22 -1.21 -22.66
N LYS A 197 -6.72 -1.41 -21.44
CA LYS A 197 -6.23 -0.78 -20.20
C LYS A 197 -5.59 -1.80 -19.27
N HIS A 198 -4.35 -1.55 -18.89
CA HIS A 198 -3.52 -2.45 -18.11
C HIS A 198 -3.25 -1.89 -16.69
N CYS A 199 -3.39 -2.74 -15.68
CA CYS A 199 -2.99 -2.44 -14.30
C CYS A 199 -2.12 -3.57 -13.77
N ILE A 200 -0.94 -3.25 -13.22
CA ILE A 200 -0.10 -4.23 -12.51
C ILE A 200 0.04 -3.85 -11.04
N TYR A 201 -0.11 -4.82 -10.14
CA TYR A 201 0.12 -4.62 -8.71
C TYR A 201 1.54 -5.04 -8.32
N GLY A 202 2.25 -4.14 -7.62
CA GLY A 202 3.51 -4.46 -6.95
C GLY A 202 4.32 -3.23 -6.52
N LEU A 203 5.23 -3.44 -5.57
CA LEU A 203 6.06 -2.39 -4.97
C LEU A 203 7.42 -2.21 -5.65
N ASP A 204 7.83 -3.16 -6.50
CA ASP A 204 9.15 -3.13 -7.10
C ASP A 204 9.31 -2.00 -8.12
N ALA A 205 10.53 -1.47 -8.17
CA ALA A 205 10.89 -0.38 -9.07
C ALA A 205 11.01 -0.86 -10.53
N ASP A 206 11.33 -2.14 -10.71
CA ASP A 206 11.51 -2.78 -12.02
C ASP A 206 10.18 -2.82 -12.78
N LEU A 207 9.04 -2.95 -12.09
CA LEU A 207 7.71 -2.82 -12.69
C LEU A 207 7.52 -1.50 -13.46
N ILE A 208 8.14 -0.40 -13.04
CA ILE A 208 8.09 0.88 -13.78
C ILE A 208 8.81 0.72 -15.12
N MET A 209 9.99 0.09 -15.11
CA MET A 209 10.81 -0.13 -16.31
C MET A 209 10.16 -1.11 -17.26
N VAL A 210 9.65 -2.24 -16.77
CA VAL A 210 9.01 -3.23 -17.65
C VAL A 210 7.66 -2.71 -18.19
N SER A 211 6.94 -1.89 -17.42
CA SER A 211 5.73 -1.22 -17.94
C SER A 211 6.06 -0.21 -19.03
N LEU A 212 7.16 0.55 -18.91
CA LEU A 212 7.63 1.47 -19.96
C LEU A 212 8.09 0.71 -21.22
N SER A 213 8.85 -0.38 -21.07
CA SER A 213 9.33 -1.19 -22.20
C SER A 213 8.22 -1.96 -22.92
N SER A 214 7.04 -2.10 -22.31
CA SER A 214 5.86 -2.66 -22.98
C SER A 214 5.32 -1.75 -24.11
N HIS A 215 5.63 -0.46 -24.05
CA HIS A 215 5.08 0.60 -24.91
C HIS A 215 3.56 0.73 -24.93
N GLU A 216 2.82 0.07 -24.02
CA GLU A 216 1.38 0.25 -23.92
C GLU A 216 1.04 1.63 -23.29
N PRO A 217 0.17 2.44 -23.92
CA PRO A 217 -0.06 3.82 -23.49
C PRO A 217 -1.01 3.94 -22.29
N TYR A 218 -1.91 2.97 -22.10
CA TYR A 218 -2.89 2.94 -21.02
C TYR A 218 -2.48 1.91 -19.96
N PHE A 219 -1.41 2.24 -19.22
CA PHE A 219 -0.83 1.37 -18.20
C PHE A 219 -0.74 2.13 -16.87
N ALA A 220 -1.19 1.52 -15.78
CA ALA A 220 -0.96 1.99 -14.42
C ALA A 220 -0.35 0.90 -13.52
N ILE A 221 0.38 1.33 -12.50
CA ILE A 221 0.93 0.45 -11.46
C ILE A 221 0.19 0.74 -10.15
N LEU A 222 -0.53 -0.26 -9.65
CA LEU A 222 -1.15 -0.22 -8.33
C LEU A 222 -0.10 -0.55 -7.26
N ARG A 223 -0.04 0.30 -6.22
CA ARG A 223 0.88 0.13 -5.11
C ARG A 223 0.31 0.66 -3.80
N GLU A 224 0.80 0.14 -2.70
CA GLU A 224 0.52 0.67 -1.37
C GLU A 224 1.21 2.05 -1.20
N GLU A 225 0.59 2.96 -0.45
CA GLU A 225 1.17 4.25 -0.12
C GLU A 225 2.43 4.06 0.74
N VAL A 226 3.59 4.45 0.21
CA VAL A 226 4.86 4.36 0.95
C VAL A 226 5.03 5.57 1.85
N ILE A 227 4.85 5.37 3.15
CA ILE A 227 5.08 6.41 4.17
C ILE A 227 6.54 6.37 4.64
N PHE A 228 7.35 7.33 4.21
CA PHE A 228 8.74 7.47 4.68
C PHE A 228 8.81 8.06 6.11
N SER A 229 8.60 7.25 7.15
CA SER A 229 8.73 7.66 8.56
C SER A 229 9.34 6.56 9.44
N LYS A 230 10.25 6.93 10.37
CA LYS A 230 10.98 5.99 11.22
C LYS A 230 10.15 5.29 12.32
N ASN A 231 8.91 5.74 12.61
CA ASN A 231 8.16 5.35 13.82
C ASN A 231 6.73 4.80 13.60
N GLN A 232 6.28 4.55 12.37
CA GLN A 232 4.94 3.98 12.11
C GLN A 232 5.06 2.56 11.57
N LYS A 233 4.39 1.60 12.22
CA LYS A 233 4.25 0.22 11.72
C LYS A 233 3.22 0.22 10.59
N SER A 234 3.54 -0.40 9.45
CA SER A 234 2.59 -0.68 8.39
C SER A 234 1.57 -1.71 8.86
N SER A 235 0.28 -1.47 8.58
CA SER A 235 -0.76 -2.48 8.79
C SER A 235 -0.60 -3.56 7.73
N SER A 236 -0.75 -4.83 8.11
CA SER A 236 -0.85 -5.95 7.17
C SER A 236 -2.27 -6.10 6.60
N ASP A 237 -3.25 -5.36 7.14
CA ASP A 237 -4.64 -5.41 6.69
C ASP A 237 -4.87 -4.45 5.51
N PRO A 238 -5.18 -4.97 4.30
CA PRO A 238 -5.44 -4.15 3.12
C PRO A 238 -6.65 -3.21 3.27
N MET A 239 -7.56 -3.44 4.23
CA MET A 239 -8.69 -2.53 4.46
C MET A 239 -8.26 -1.20 5.09
N VAL A 240 -7.12 -1.16 5.78
CA VAL A 240 -6.56 0.03 6.44
C VAL A 240 -5.47 0.68 5.58
N THR A 241 -4.90 -0.07 4.65
CA THR A 241 -3.84 0.39 3.75
C THR A 241 -4.39 1.33 2.68
N ASN A 242 -3.71 2.47 2.48
CA ASN A 242 -3.99 3.36 1.36
C ASN A 242 -3.30 2.85 0.10
N PHE A 243 -3.98 2.95 -1.04
CA PHE A 243 -3.45 2.56 -2.34
C PHE A 243 -3.31 3.76 -3.27
N GLN A 244 -2.32 3.70 -4.17
CA GLN A 244 -2.02 4.69 -5.18
C GLN A 244 -1.86 4.04 -6.55
N LEU A 245 -2.27 4.74 -7.60
CA LEU A 245 -1.93 4.43 -8.98
C LEU A 245 -0.78 5.31 -9.44
N LEU A 246 0.31 4.69 -9.87
CA LEU A 246 1.35 5.34 -10.66
C LEU A 246 0.97 5.19 -12.14
N HIS A 247 0.65 6.32 -12.79
CA HIS A 247 0.19 6.35 -14.17
C HIS A 247 1.39 6.42 -15.13
N ILE A 248 1.58 5.37 -15.94
CA ILE A 248 2.63 5.34 -16.95
C ILE A 248 2.29 6.29 -18.11
N SER A 249 1.00 6.50 -18.39
CA SER A 249 0.54 7.41 -19.44
C SER A 249 1.05 8.85 -19.28
N ILE A 250 1.07 9.35 -18.04
CA ILE A 250 1.56 10.70 -17.73
C ILE A 250 3.08 10.71 -17.49
N LEU A 251 3.66 9.62 -16.98
CA LEU A 251 5.11 9.49 -16.91
C LEU A 251 5.74 9.59 -18.31
N ARG A 252 5.10 9.01 -19.33
CA ARG A 252 5.49 9.16 -20.74
C ARG A 252 5.44 10.61 -21.21
N ASP A 253 4.42 11.38 -20.82
CA ASP A 253 4.32 12.81 -21.15
C ASP A 253 5.43 13.61 -20.45
N TYR A 254 5.71 13.33 -19.17
CA TYR A 254 6.84 13.92 -18.46
C TYR A 254 8.18 13.62 -19.14
N ILE A 255 8.40 12.37 -19.57
CA ILE A 255 9.59 11.98 -20.32
C ILE A 255 9.68 12.73 -21.65
N TYR A 256 8.57 12.85 -22.39
CA TYR A 256 8.54 13.64 -23.62
C TYR A 256 9.00 15.09 -23.38
N HIS A 257 8.49 15.74 -22.33
CA HIS A 257 8.85 17.12 -21.99
C HIS A 257 10.28 17.26 -21.44
N GLU A 258 10.77 16.30 -20.65
CA GLU A 258 12.14 16.26 -20.14
C GLU A 258 13.18 16.28 -21.28
N PHE A 259 12.88 15.57 -22.38
CA PHE A 259 13.76 15.45 -23.55
C PHE A 259 13.26 16.23 -24.77
N LEU A 260 12.33 17.18 -24.61
CA LEU A 260 11.83 17.95 -25.75
C LEU A 260 12.91 18.87 -26.35
N GLU A 261 13.82 19.35 -25.50
CA GLU A 261 14.89 20.27 -25.89
C GLU A 261 15.92 19.70 -26.87
N ILE A 262 16.04 18.36 -26.95
CA ILE A 262 16.95 17.70 -27.90
C ILE A 262 16.33 17.56 -29.29
N LYS A 263 15.00 17.63 -29.41
CA LYS A 263 14.27 17.47 -30.69
C LYS A 263 14.78 18.37 -31.81
N PRO A 264 15.02 19.69 -31.61
CA PRO A 264 15.59 20.55 -32.66
C PRO A 264 17.10 20.36 -32.87
N LYS A 265 17.81 19.64 -31.98
CA LYS A 265 19.28 19.51 -31.99
C LYS A 265 19.76 18.21 -32.65
N ILE A 266 18.93 17.18 -32.73
CA ILE A 266 19.30 15.86 -33.29
C ILE A 266 19.22 15.82 -34.82
N LYS A 267 20.02 14.92 -35.43
CA LYS A 267 20.13 14.77 -36.91
C LYS A 267 19.17 13.73 -37.50
N PHE A 268 18.37 13.08 -36.67
CA PHE A 268 17.45 11.99 -37.03
C PHE A 268 16.06 12.24 -36.41
N PRO A 269 15.00 11.54 -36.88
CA PRO A 269 13.64 11.79 -36.39
C PRO A 269 13.48 11.54 -34.89
N TYR A 270 12.87 12.49 -34.18
CA TYR A 270 12.53 12.33 -32.77
C TYR A 270 11.32 11.40 -32.59
N VAL A 271 11.52 10.27 -31.91
CA VAL A 271 10.50 9.28 -31.56
C VAL A 271 10.55 8.99 -30.06
N LEU A 272 9.46 9.28 -29.34
CA LEU A 272 9.37 9.07 -27.88
C LEU A 272 9.66 7.62 -27.47
N GLU A 273 9.11 6.64 -28.19
CA GLU A 273 9.30 5.23 -27.87
C GLU A 273 10.79 4.83 -27.87
N LYS A 274 11.60 5.44 -28.75
CA LYS A 274 13.05 5.19 -28.80
C LYS A 274 13.82 5.92 -27.71
N ILE A 275 13.34 7.10 -27.28
CA ILE A 275 13.86 7.77 -26.08
C ILE A 275 13.57 6.90 -24.84
N ILE A 276 12.37 6.30 -24.74
CA ILE A 276 12.04 5.37 -23.66
C ILE A 276 12.97 4.14 -23.71
N ASP A 277 13.21 3.57 -24.88
CA ASP A 277 14.16 2.45 -25.07
C ASP A 277 15.57 2.79 -24.55
N ASP A 278 16.06 3.99 -24.86
CA ASP A 278 17.36 4.47 -24.38
C ASP A 278 17.34 4.75 -22.87
N LEU A 279 16.24 5.28 -22.34
CA LEU A 279 16.07 5.55 -20.91
C LEU A 279 16.10 4.27 -20.08
N VAL A 280 15.42 3.21 -20.55
CA VAL A 280 15.49 1.89 -19.92
C VAL A 280 16.94 1.42 -19.88
N LEU A 281 17.70 1.51 -20.98
CA LEU A 281 19.12 1.15 -20.99
C LEU A 281 19.94 1.97 -19.97
N ILE A 282 19.87 3.30 -20.00
CA ILE A 282 20.77 4.12 -19.15
C ILE A 282 20.39 4.01 -17.67
N ILE A 283 19.10 3.89 -17.33
CA ILE A 283 18.67 3.77 -15.93
C ILE A 283 19.10 2.42 -15.34
N MET A 284 19.13 1.34 -16.14
CA MET A 284 19.64 0.02 -15.71
C MET A 284 21.13 0.02 -15.33
N LEU A 285 21.91 1.02 -15.78
CA LEU A 285 23.31 1.20 -15.36
C LEU A 285 23.45 1.62 -13.89
N LEU A 286 22.44 2.30 -13.33
CA LEU A 286 22.45 2.66 -11.90
C LEU A 286 22.22 1.47 -10.99
N GLY A 287 21.46 0.50 -11.50
CA GLY A 287 21.19 -0.74 -10.81
C GLY A 287 20.12 -1.57 -11.48
N ASN A 288 20.18 -2.85 -11.22
CA ASN A 288 19.21 -3.88 -11.58
C ASN A 288 19.49 -5.12 -10.70
N ASP A 289 18.65 -6.14 -10.80
CA ASP A 289 18.75 -7.35 -9.97
C ASP A 289 19.82 -8.37 -10.44
N PHE A 290 20.47 -8.16 -11.61
CA PHE A 290 21.28 -9.18 -12.30
C PHE A 290 22.78 -8.90 -12.33
N ILE A 291 23.18 -7.62 -12.37
CA ILE A 291 24.59 -7.19 -12.35
C ILE A 291 24.84 -6.15 -11.24
N PRO A 292 26.05 -6.10 -10.67
CA PRO A 292 26.38 -5.11 -9.64
C PRO A 292 26.27 -3.67 -10.15
N ASN A 293 25.92 -2.76 -9.25
CA ASN A 293 25.85 -1.33 -9.55
C ASN A 293 27.24 -0.79 -9.90
N LEU A 294 27.31 0.12 -10.87
CA LEU A 294 28.53 0.86 -11.15
C LEU A 294 29.02 1.60 -9.89
N PRO A 295 30.34 1.59 -9.60
CA PRO A 295 30.91 2.36 -8.51
C PRO A 295 30.57 3.84 -8.66
N ARG A 296 30.32 4.56 -7.55
CA ARG A 296 30.03 6.01 -7.50
C ARG A 296 28.75 6.51 -8.16
N PHE A 297 28.12 5.74 -9.05
CA PHE A 297 26.84 6.09 -9.68
C PHE A 297 25.67 5.63 -8.81
N HIS A 298 25.21 6.50 -7.91
CA HIS A 298 24.07 6.22 -7.03
C HIS A 298 23.03 7.35 -7.06
N ILE A 299 21.75 7.01 -6.89
CA ILE A 299 20.65 8.00 -6.89
C ILE A 299 20.84 9.06 -5.79
N HIS A 300 21.37 8.68 -4.63
CA HIS A 300 21.65 9.64 -3.55
C HIS A 300 22.85 10.55 -3.82
N LYS A 301 23.67 10.24 -4.85
CA LYS A 301 24.78 11.06 -5.35
C LYS A 301 24.44 11.68 -6.72
N HIS A 302 23.17 12.01 -6.95
CA HIS A 302 22.67 12.60 -8.20
C HIS A 302 22.88 11.77 -9.47
N GLY A 303 23.08 10.44 -9.37
CA GLY A 303 23.39 9.58 -10.52
C GLY A 303 22.38 9.63 -11.68
N LEU A 304 21.07 9.74 -11.39
CA LEU A 304 20.05 9.88 -12.45
C LEU A 304 20.19 11.18 -13.24
N GLN A 305 20.52 12.29 -12.57
CA GLN A 305 20.71 13.58 -13.20
C GLN A 305 21.93 13.53 -14.13
N ILE A 306 23.04 12.97 -13.66
CA ILE A 306 24.27 12.80 -14.44
C ILE A 306 24.00 11.99 -15.72
N LEU A 307 23.24 10.90 -15.62
CA LEU A 307 22.88 10.09 -16.79
C LEU A 307 22.02 10.86 -17.79
N PHE A 308 21.02 11.60 -17.32
CA PHE A 308 20.12 12.37 -18.18
C PHE A 308 20.85 13.50 -18.88
N ASP A 309 21.71 14.24 -18.16
CA ASP A 309 22.50 15.33 -18.73
C ASP A 309 23.54 14.82 -19.72
N SER A 310 24.19 13.70 -19.39
CA SER A 310 25.11 13.02 -20.30
C SER A 310 24.39 12.62 -21.59
N TYR A 311 23.20 12.01 -21.48
CA TYR A 311 22.39 11.59 -22.63
C TYR A 311 21.96 12.79 -23.49
N LYS A 312 21.44 13.86 -22.87
CA LYS A 312 21.05 15.09 -23.56
C LYS A 312 22.21 15.74 -24.31
N SER A 313 23.42 15.69 -23.74
CA SER A 313 24.62 16.29 -24.34
C SER A 313 25.15 15.52 -25.55
N ILE A 314 25.04 14.18 -25.56
CA ILE A 314 25.58 13.34 -26.64
C ILE A 314 24.59 13.13 -27.79
N MET A 315 23.28 13.19 -27.54
CA MET A 315 22.26 12.94 -28.56
C MET A 315 22.42 13.75 -29.86
N PRO A 316 22.80 15.05 -29.84
CA PRO A 316 23.05 15.83 -31.07
C PRO A 316 24.23 15.33 -31.91
N ILE A 317 25.17 14.60 -31.30
CA ILE A 317 26.40 14.10 -31.92
C ILE A 317 26.16 12.72 -32.57
N LEU A 318 25.17 11.98 -32.09
CA LEU A 318 24.83 10.65 -32.60
C LEU A 318 24.13 10.70 -33.95
N ASP A 319 24.17 9.58 -34.66
CA ASP A 319 23.46 9.30 -35.91
C ASP A 319 22.16 8.49 -35.69
N GLY A 320 21.86 8.10 -34.45
CA GLY A 320 20.62 7.43 -34.05
C GLY A 320 20.58 7.14 -32.54
N TYR A 321 19.65 6.27 -32.14
CA TYR A 321 19.42 5.86 -30.74
C TYR A 321 20.45 4.84 -30.22
N LEU A 322 20.61 4.75 -28.89
CA LEU A 322 21.54 3.85 -28.22
C LEU A 322 21.05 2.39 -28.22
N ASN A 323 19.74 2.19 -28.09
CA ASN A 323 19.06 0.91 -28.00
C ASN A 323 18.01 0.81 -29.10
N THR A 324 17.96 -0.32 -29.79
CA THR A 324 16.88 -0.64 -30.73
C THR A 324 16.23 -1.95 -30.32
N ARG A 325 15.05 -1.87 -29.69
CA ARG A 325 14.21 -3.03 -29.35
C ARG A 325 14.94 -4.11 -28.53
N GLY A 326 15.79 -3.67 -27.60
CA GLY A 326 16.60 -4.52 -26.73
C GLY A 326 18.02 -4.79 -27.22
N LYS A 327 18.41 -4.40 -28.45
CA LYS A 327 19.80 -4.56 -28.96
C LYS A 327 20.56 -3.23 -28.86
N ILE A 328 21.71 -3.25 -28.19
CA ILE A 328 22.57 -2.07 -28.01
C ILE A 328 23.32 -1.78 -29.31
N HIS A 329 23.40 -0.50 -29.67
CA HIS A 329 24.31 -0.02 -30.71
C HIS A 329 25.64 0.42 -30.08
N PHE A 330 26.60 -0.52 -29.99
CA PHE A 330 27.83 -0.34 -29.20
C PHE A 330 28.64 0.91 -29.57
N GLU A 331 28.74 1.30 -30.84
CA GLU A 331 29.46 2.53 -31.21
C GLU A 331 28.84 3.81 -30.62
N ARG A 332 27.50 3.87 -30.57
CA ARG A 332 26.77 5.03 -30.02
C ARG A 332 26.82 4.99 -28.50
N PHE A 333 26.65 3.81 -27.93
CA PHE A 333 26.74 3.59 -26.49
C PHE A 333 28.15 3.86 -25.95
N HIS A 334 29.19 3.53 -26.68
CA HIS A 334 30.58 3.87 -26.35
C HIS A 334 30.78 5.38 -26.24
N LYS A 335 30.21 6.20 -27.15
CA LYS A 335 30.25 7.67 -27.03
C LYS A 335 29.58 8.16 -25.75
N PHE A 336 28.47 7.54 -25.35
CA PHE A 336 27.80 7.83 -24.08
C PHE A 336 28.66 7.44 -22.86
N LEU A 337 29.24 6.24 -22.85
CA LEU A 337 30.16 5.78 -21.79
C LEU A 337 31.40 6.67 -21.67
N LYS A 338 31.97 7.11 -22.81
CA LYS A 338 33.08 8.06 -22.85
C LYS A 338 32.70 9.43 -22.29
N LYS A 339 31.44 9.86 -22.42
CA LYS A 339 30.97 11.07 -21.75
C LYS A 339 30.87 10.85 -20.24
N LEU A 340 30.38 9.69 -19.81
CA LEU A 340 30.27 9.34 -18.39
C LEU A 340 31.62 9.15 -17.70
N SER A 341 32.66 8.71 -18.41
CA SER A 341 34.00 8.54 -17.82
C SER A 341 34.60 9.85 -17.31
N PHE A 342 34.25 11.00 -17.90
CA PHE A 342 34.67 12.30 -17.38
C PHE A 342 34.09 12.61 -16.00
N TYR A 343 32.85 12.18 -15.71
CA TYR A 343 32.25 12.35 -14.38
C TYR A 343 32.90 11.45 -13.34
N ASP A 344 33.34 10.26 -13.75
CA ASP A 344 34.08 9.31 -12.91
C ASP A 344 35.38 9.92 -12.35
N GLN A 345 36.06 10.69 -13.21
CA GLN A 345 37.28 11.42 -12.92
C GLN A 345 37.02 12.73 -12.16
N ASP A 346 35.97 13.48 -12.52
CA ASP A 346 35.58 14.71 -11.81
C ASP A 346 35.18 14.43 -10.35
N GLN A 347 34.41 13.37 -10.11
CA GLN A 347 34.08 12.91 -8.76
C GLN A 347 35.31 12.44 -7.96
N PHE A 348 36.30 11.84 -8.64
CA PHE A 348 37.56 11.50 -7.98
C PHE A 348 38.27 12.75 -7.49
N ASN A 349 38.39 13.75 -8.37
CA ASN A 349 39.09 14.99 -8.05
C ASN A 349 38.42 15.71 -6.88
N HIS A 350 37.09 15.86 -6.88
CA HIS A 350 36.36 16.49 -5.79
C HIS A 350 36.56 15.79 -4.43
N ASN A 351 36.45 14.46 -4.38
CA ASN A 351 36.67 13.72 -3.13
C ASN A 351 38.14 13.82 -2.66
N SER A 352 39.11 13.83 -3.58
CA SER A 352 40.54 14.00 -3.27
C SER A 352 40.85 15.41 -2.74
N PHE A 353 40.14 16.45 -3.19
CA PHE A 353 40.24 17.80 -2.64
C PHE A 353 39.72 17.89 -1.19
N ASP A 354 38.65 17.17 -0.84
CA ASP A 354 38.15 17.08 0.54
C ASP A 354 39.17 16.42 1.50
N PHE A 355 39.95 15.45 1.01
CA PHE A 355 41.05 14.86 1.80
C PHE A 355 42.29 15.77 1.91
N ARG A 356 42.55 16.61 0.91
CA ARG A 356 43.66 17.60 0.97
C ARG A 356 43.33 18.79 1.89
N TYR A 357 42.05 19.04 2.18
CA TYR A 357 41.61 20.12 3.09
C TYR A 357 41.45 19.68 4.56
N LEU A 358 41.72 18.40 4.87
CA LEU A 358 41.77 17.88 6.24
C LEU A 358 43.20 17.96 6.82
N ASP A 359 43.47 19.13 7.40
CA ASP A 359 44.41 19.41 8.50
C ASP A 359 45.91 19.11 8.29
N ASP A 360 46.65 20.14 7.81
CA ASP A 360 48.13 20.26 7.80
C ASP A 360 48.81 20.12 9.19
N LYS A 361 48.07 19.77 10.25
CA LYS A 361 48.58 19.78 11.63
C LYS A 361 48.41 18.49 12.44
N THR A 362 47.66 17.48 11.99
CA THR A 362 47.37 16.32 12.89
C THR A 362 47.69 14.92 12.37
N ASN A 363 48.00 14.69 11.09
CA ASN A 363 48.48 13.39 10.58
C ASN A 363 47.73 12.16 11.15
N GLN A 364 46.42 12.26 11.37
CA GLN A 364 45.55 11.15 11.74
C GLN A 364 44.43 11.03 10.72
N ILE A 365 44.31 9.85 10.10
CA ILE A 365 43.24 9.50 9.18
C ILE A 365 42.02 9.10 10.03
N THR A 366 41.03 9.99 10.12
CA THR A 366 39.68 9.67 10.60
C THR A 366 38.72 9.67 9.42
N PHE A 367 37.96 8.59 9.24
CA PHE A 367 36.83 8.54 8.31
C PHE A 367 35.72 9.45 8.87
N GLY A 368 35.50 10.60 8.23
CA GLY A 368 34.56 11.61 8.67
C GLY A 368 33.12 11.10 8.73
N GLU A 369 32.48 11.34 9.87
CA GLU A 369 31.01 11.34 10.00
C GLU A 369 30.42 12.39 9.06
N GLY A 370 29.23 12.10 8.51
CA GLY A 370 28.63 12.78 7.38
C GLY A 370 28.60 14.32 7.46
N ILE A 371 28.97 14.94 6.35
CA ILE A 371 28.87 16.38 6.11
C ILE A 371 27.39 16.80 6.16
N ASP A 372 27.11 17.85 6.93
CA ASP A 372 25.81 18.52 7.04
C ASP A 372 25.56 19.34 5.76
N LEU A 373 24.54 18.96 4.98
CA LEU A 373 24.20 19.51 3.66
C LEU A 373 23.47 20.86 3.72
N ASN A 374 23.88 21.77 4.61
CA ASN A 374 23.19 23.05 4.83
C ASN A 374 23.89 24.29 4.23
N GLU A 375 24.98 24.13 3.48
CA GLU A 375 25.58 25.26 2.74
C GLU A 375 25.14 25.23 1.27
N ASP A 376 24.51 26.32 0.85
CA ASP A 376 23.87 26.49 -0.45
C ASP A 376 24.87 26.31 -1.61
N PHE A 377 24.67 25.27 -2.42
CA PHE A 377 25.40 25.02 -3.66
C PHE A 377 24.96 26.02 -4.74
N ASP A 378 25.80 26.99 -5.06
CA ASP A 378 25.53 28.02 -6.07
C ASP A 378 26.07 27.60 -7.45
N PHE A 379 25.16 27.19 -8.35
CA PHE A 379 25.48 26.64 -9.68
C PHE A 379 25.90 27.70 -10.71
N GLU A 380 25.73 29.01 -10.44
CA GLU A 380 25.94 30.06 -11.45
C GLU A 380 27.43 30.40 -11.72
N ASN A 381 28.35 30.05 -10.82
CA ASN A 381 29.77 30.40 -10.97
C ASN A 381 30.58 29.48 -11.91
N MET A 382 29.97 28.45 -12.50
CA MET A 382 30.68 27.48 -13.36
C MET A 382 30.89 27.97 -14.81
N HIS A 383 30.29 29.10 -15.21
CA HIS A 383 30.35 29.60 -16.60
C HIS A 383 31.44 30.65 -16.88
N HIS A 384 32.28 31.03 -15.90
CA HIS A 384 33.26 32.11 -16.06
C HIS A 384 34.74 31.72 -15.97
N LEU A 385 35.08 30.44 -16.14
CA LEU A 385 36.48 29.98 -16.17
C LEU A 385 36.89 29.34 -17.50
N SER A 386 36.42 29.92 -18.61
CA SER A 386 37.11 29.79 -19.90
C SER A 386 37.56 31.18 -20.32
N ASP A 387 38.89 31.33 -20.43
CA ASP A 387 39.65 32.43 -21.05
C ASP A 387 40.55 33.16 -20.05
N ASN A 388 41.67 32.53 -19.68
CA ASN A 388 43.02 33.14 -19.71
C ASN A 388 44.12 32.08 -19.51
N ASP A 389 45.16 32.22 -20.32
CA ASP A 389 46.19 31.26 -20.73
C ASP A 389 47.29 30.90 -19.70
N ASP A 390 47.86 29.71 -19.93
CA ASP A 390 49.29 29.32 -19.86
C ASP A 390 50.01 28.94 -18.54
N SER A 391 49.44 28.06 -17.70
CA SER A 391 50.26 27.28 -16.74
C SER A 391 49.70 25.93 -16.21
N ILE A 392 49.04 25.08 -17.02
CA ILE A 392 48.30 23.87 -16.54
C ILE A 392 48.85 22.52 -17.07
N SER A 393 50.07 22.45 -17.61
CA SER A 393 50.56 21.19 -18.20
C SER A 393 51.03 20.11 -17.20
N ASP A 394 51.44 20.47 -15.98
CA ASP A 394 52.01 19.51 -15.01
C ASP A 394 51.00 18.99 -13.96
N GLU A 395 49.96 19.75 -13.60
CA GLU A 395 48.97 19.32 -12.58
C GLU A 395 47.92 18.34 -13.13
N SER A 396 47.61 18.40 -14.43
CA SER A 396 46.62 17.51 -15.07
C SER A 396 47.11 16.06 -15.17
N ASN A 397 48.39 15.84 -15.50
CA ASN A 397 48.97 14.50 -15.59
C ASN A 397 49.07 13.80 -14.22
N ALA A 398 49.31 14.55 -13.14
CA ALA A 398 49.39 13.99 -11.78
C ALA A 398 48.02 13.50 -11.28
N SER A 399 46.94 14.21 -11.60
CA SER A 399 45.55 13.80 -11.27
C SER A 399 45.14 12.50 -11.99
N ASP A 400 45.53 12.36 -13.26
CA ASP A 400 45.25 11.16 -14.06
C ASP A 400 45.98 9.92 -13.53
N ASP A 401 47.25 10.08 -13.13
CA ASP A 401 48.05 9.02 -12.53
C ASP A 401 47.51 8.60 -11.15
N GLU A 402 47.08 9.55 -10.31
CA GLU A 402 46.42 9.27 -9.02
C GLU A 402 45.08 8.55 -9.20
N PHE A 403 44.29 8.94 -10.21
CA PHE A 403 43.02 8.28 -10.53
C PHE A 403 43.26 6.84 -11.01
N ARG A 404 44.25 6.63 -11.88
CA ARG A 404 44.66 5.30 -12.33
C ARG A 404 45.14 4.43 -11.15
N ALA A 405 45.95 4.97 -10.25
CA ALA A 405 46.39 4.25 -9.06
C ALA A 405 45.22 3.86 -8.14
N THR A 406 44.23 4.73 -7.98
CA THR A 406 43.02 4.46 -7.18
C THR A 406 42.17 3.34 -7.79
N ARG A 407 41.97 3.34 -9.11
CA ARG A 407 41.26 2.24 -9.80
C ARG A 407 42.03 0.93 -9.68
N ASN A 408 43.34 0.95 -9.89
CA ASN A 408 44.20 -0.22 -9.70
C ASN A 408 44.08 -0.79 -8.28
N TYR A 409 44.11 0.07 -7.27
CA TYR A 409 43.92 -0.32 -5.87
C TYR A 409 42.54 -0.95 -5.63
N TYR A 410 41.47 -0.40 -6.23
CA TYR A 410 40.14 -1.00 -6.18
C TYR A 410 40.13 -2.44 -6.72
N TYR A 411 40.70 -2.65 -7.91
CA TYR A 411 40.75 -3.98 -8.52
C TYR A 411 41.62 -4.96 -7.72
N GLN A 412 42.75 -4.51 -7.20
CA GLN A 412 43.65 -5.34 -6.38
C GLN A 412 43.04 -5.71 -5.02
N THR A 413 42.29 -4.81 -4.38
CA THR A 413 41.74 -5.04 -3.04
C THR A 413 40.38 -5.71 -3.04
N LYS A 414 39.47 -5.30 -3.93
CA LYS A 414 38.10 -5.81 -3.98
C LYS A 414 37.96 -7.07 -4.83
N LEU A 415 38.65 -7.11 -5.97
CA LEU A 415 38.58 -8.19 -6.94
C LEU A 415 39.79 -9.13 -6.90
N GLN A 416 40.86 -8.75 -6.18
CA GLN A 416 42.08 -9.56 -6.02
C GLN A 416 42.76 -9.91 -7.35
N PHE A 417 42.69 -8.99 -8.33
CA PHE A 417 43.33 -9.18 -9.63
C PHE A 417 44.84 -9.00 -9.55
N GLU A 418 45.56 -9.93 -10.18
CA GLU A 418 47.01 -9.89 -10.33
C GLU A 418 47.41 -9.23 -11.65
N ASN A 419 46.74 -9.59 -12.76
CA ASN A 419 46.99 -9.03 -14.09
C ASN A 419 45.91 -8.02 -14.49
N LEU A 420 46.09 -6.77 -14.06
CA LEU A 420 45.09 -5.72 -14.27
C LEU A 420 44.72 -5.49 -15.73
N ASP A 421 45.65 -5.59 -16.68
CA ASP A 421 45.37 -5.28 -18.08
C ASP A 421 44.41 -6.30 -18.72
N GLU A 422 44.63 -7.59 -18.48
CA GLU A 422 43.78 -8.67 -19.03
C GLU A 422 42.50 -8.85 -18.20
N ASP A 423 42.60 -8.87 -16.87
CA ASP A 423 41.48 -9.16 -15.99
C ASP A 423 40.42 -8.04 -16.02
N VAL A 424 40.83 -6.77 -16.08
CA VAL A 424 39.90 -5.63 -16.17
C VAL A 424 39.24 -5.56 -17.55
N ALA A 425 39.96 -5.90 -18.62
CA ALA A 425 39.39 -5.99 -19.96
C ALA A 425 38.31 -7.10 -20.02
N GLN A 426 38.59 -8.26 -19.44
CA GLN A 426 37.63 -9.38 -19.37
C GLN A 426 36.42 -9.04 -18.49
N LEU A 427 36.64 -8.42 -17.33
CA LEU A 427 35.58 -7.91 -16.44
C LEU A 427 34.65 -6.95 -17.19
N SER A 428 35.22 -5.99 -17.91
CA SER A 428 34.49 -4.97 -18.68
C SER A 428 33.69 -5.58 -19.83
N LEU A 429 34.27 -6.55 -20.55
CA LEU A 429 33.59 -7.30 -21.61
C LEU A 429 32.37 -8.08 -21.07
N GLU A 430 32.53 -8.78 -19.95
CA GLU A 430 31.43 -9.54 -19.33
C GLU A 430 30.36 -8.63 -18.71
N TYR A 431 30.73 -7.44 -18.22
CA TYR A 431 29.75 -6.45 -17.79
C TYR A 431 28.90 -5.94 -18.96
N MET A 432 29.54 -5.63 -20.11
CA MET A 432 28.83 -5.25 -21.34
C MET A 432 27.92 -6.36 -21.86
N ARG A 433 28.37 -7.62 -21.80
CA ARG A 433 27.54 -8.80 -22.08
C ARG A 433 26.32 -8.83 -21.15
N GLY A 434 26.52 -8.52 -19.87
CA GLY A 434 25.44 -8.48 -18.89
C GLY A 434 24.39 -7.41 -19.15
N ILE A 435 24.80 -6.19 -19.53
CA ILE A 435 23.85 -5.14 -19.90
C ILE A 435 22.99 -5.59 -21.10
N GLN A 436 23.61 -6.21 -22.11
CA GLN A 436 22.89 -6.75 -23.26
C GLN A 436 21.93 -7.89 -22.87
N TRP A 437 22.33 -8.77 -21.95
CA TRP A 437 21.46 -9.83 -21.41
C TRP A 437 20.24 -9.24 -20.67
N VAL A 438 20.45 -8.23 -19.82
CA VAL A 438 19.36 -7.57 -19.08
C VAL A 438 18.37 -6.91 -20.04
N LEU A 439 18.84 -6.19 -21.06
CA LEU A 439 17.93 -5.62 -22.06
C LEU A 439 17.13 -6.68 -22.79
N HIS A 440 17.75 -7.77 -23.21
CA HIS A 440 17.02 -8.90 -23.79
C HIS A 440 15.99 -9.46 -22.81
N TYR A 441 16.30 -9.59 -21.51
CA TYR A 441 15.36 -10.09 -20.53
C TYR A 441 14.07 -9.26 -20.44
N TYR A 442 14.20 -7.93 -20.55
CA TYR A 442 13.08 -6.99 -20.50
C TYR A 442 12.26 -6.95 -21.81
N TYR A 443 12.90 -7.07 -22.96
CA TYR A 443 12.26 -6.92 -24.29
C TYR A 443 11.87 -8.25 -24.96
N ASP A 444 12.64 -9.31 -24.71
CA ASP A 444 12.61 -10.59 -25.45
C ASP A 444 12.22 -11.76 -24.55
N GLY A 445 12.27 -11.56 -23.22
CA GLY A 445 12.22 -12.65 -22.25
C GLY A 445 13.61 -13.27 -22.02
N CYS A 446 13.66 -14.39 -21.29
CA CYS A 446 14.94 -15.02 -20.96
C CYS A 446 15.67 -15.54 -22.20
N VAL A 447 16.81 -14.94 -22.54
CA VAL A 447 17.68 -15.37 -23.67
C VAL A 447 18.78 -16.35 -23.26
N SER A 448 19.02 -16.50 -21.95
CA SER A 448 19.90 -17.54 -21.41
C SER A 448 19.58 -17.83 -19.96
N TRP A 449 19.24 -19.08 -19.67
CA TRP A 449 19.04 -19.58 -18.31
C TRP A 449 20.37 -19.89 -17.60
N GLU A 450 21.46 -20.05 -18.36
CA GLU A 450 22.78 -20.48 -17.87
C GLU A 450 23.73 -19.30 -17.60
N TRP A 451 23.54 -18.16 -18.27
CA TRP A 451 24.44 -17.00 -18.12
C TRP A 451 24.27 -16.32 -16.76
N PHE A 452 25.37 -15.88 -16.18
CA PHE A 452 25.42 -15.02 -15.00
C PHE A 452 26.70 -14.18 -15.03
N TYR A 453 26.70 -13.06 -14.31
CA TYR A 453 27.89 -12.23 -14.14
C TYR A 453 28.82 -12.82 -13.06
N PRO A 454 30.07 -13.20 -13.38
CA PRO A 454 30.92 -14.01 -12.50
C PRO A 454 31.78 -13.21 -11.52
N TYR A 455 31.41 -11.97 -11.21
CA TYR A 455 32.13 -11.10 -10.28
C TYR A 455 31.16 -10.43 -9.29
N HIS A 456 31.62 -10.15 -8.07
CA HIS A 456 30.81 -9.45 -7.07
C HIS A 456 30.71 -7.94 -7.32
N TYR A 457 31.62 -7.39 -8.12
CA TYR A 457 31.81 -5.97 -8.32
C TYR A 457 31.76 -5.58 -9.80
N ALA A 458 31.36 -4.35 -10.08
CA ALA A 458 31.34 -3.77 -11.43
C ALA A 458 32.66 -3.05 -11.75
N PRO A 459 33.07 -2.96 -13.02
CA PRO A 459 34.18 -2.12 -13.43
C PRO A 459 33.83 -0.62 -13.29
N TYR A 460 34.86 0.22 -13.32
CA TYR A 460 34.69 1.67 -13.47
C TYR A 460 34.18 2.02 -14.87
N VAL A 461 33.43 3.11 -14.99
CA VAL A 461 32.87 3.54 -16.29
C VAL A 461 33.96 3.97 -17.26
N SER A 462 35.05 4.53 -16.73
CA SER A 462 36.27 4.81 -17.49
C SER A 462 36.89 3.59 -18.17
N ASP A 463 36.76 2.39 -17.58
CA ASP A 463 37.25 1.14 -18.19
C ASP A 463 36.23 0.54 -19.16
N LEU A 464 34.93 0.67 -18.89
CA LEU A 464 33.86 0.32 -19.85
C LEU A 464 33.98 1.12 -21.15
N ALA A 465 34.40 2.38 -21.06
CA ALA A 465 34.65 3.23 -22.22
C ALA A 465 35.82 2.75 -23.08
N ASN A 466 36.67 1.82 -22.63
CA ASN A 466 37.79 1.28 -23.39
C ASN A 466 37.47 -0.05 -24.11
N VAL A 467 36.26 -0.59 -23.91
CA VAL A 467 35.83 -1.84 -24.55
C VAL A 467 35.64 -1.63 -26.06
N SER A 468 36.06 -2.62 -26.86
CA SER A 468 35.88 -2.61 -28.32
C SER A 468 34.41 -2.47 -28.71
N THR A 469 34.14 -1.76 -29.81
CA THR A 469 32.78 -1.53 -30.31
C THR A 469 32.30 -2.62 -31.27
N GLU A 470 33.21 -3.42 -31.81
CA GLU A 470 32.92 -4.52 -32.76
C GLU A 470 32.64 -5.83 -32.04
N ILE A 471 31.60 -5.85 -31.19
CA ILE A 471 31.26 -7.01 -30.36
C ILE A 471 29.81 -7.42 -30.61
N GLU A 472 29.61 -8.71 -30.90
CA GLU A 472 28.28 -9.32 -30.90
C GLU A 472 28.19 -10.39 -29.82
N PHE A 473 27.23 -10.24 -28.92
CA PHE A 473 26.97 -11.21 -27.85
C PHE A 473 25.94 -12.23 -28.31
N ILE A 474 26.35 -13.49 -28.39
CA ILE A 474 25.47 -14.63 -28.67
C ILE A 474 25.16 -15.33 -27.36
N PHE A 475 23.87 -15.50 -27.08
CA PHE A 475 23.38 -16.20 -25.89
C PHE A 475 22.83 -17.57 -26.27
N LYS A 476 23.21 -18.59 -25.49
CA LYS A 476 22.60 -19.91 -25.57
C LYS A 476 21.42 -19.95 -24.61
N ILE A 477 20.24 -20.28 -25.12
CA ILE A 477 19.00 -20.31 -24.33
C ILE A 477 19.11 -21.22 -23.10
N GLY A 478 19.64 -22.43 -23.27
CA GLY A 478 19.69 -23.42 -22.19
C GLY A 478 18.29 -23.82 -21.71
N SER A 479 18.21 -24.34 -20.49
CA SER A 479 16.95 -24.66 -19.81
C SER A 479 16.96 -24.14 -18.37
N PRO A 480 15.80 -23.77 -17.80
CA PRO A 480 15.71 -23.49 -16.37
C PRO A 480 16.17 -24.69 -15.55
N LEU A 481 16.73 -24.44 -14.36
CA LEU A 481 17.05 -25.50 -13.41
C LEU A 481 15.76 -26.16 -12.89
N GLU A 482 15.88 -27.40 -12.41
CA GLU A 482 14.77 -28.02 -11.69
C GLU A 482 14.57 -27.31 -10.32
N PRO A 483 13.34 -27.20 -9.79
CA PRO A 483 13.05 -26.48 -8.55
C PRO A 483 13.94 -26.87 -7.36
N LEU A 484 14.19 -28.17 -7.13
CA LEU A 484 15.02 -28.63 -6.02
C LEU A 484 16.51 -28.30 -6.21
N ILE A 485 16.98 -28.24 -7.46
CA ILE A 485 18.36 -27.86 -7.79
C ILE A 485 18.56 -26.37 -7.49
N GLN A 486 17.60 -25.52 -7.90
CA GLN A 486 17.62 -24.11 -7.52
C GLN A 486 17.56 -23.95 -6.00
N LEU A 487 16.68 -24.70 -5.33
CA LEU A 487 16.49 -24.60 -3.88
C LEU A 487 17.80 -24.93 -3.13
N LEU A 488 18.51 -25.98 -3.54
CA LEU A 488 19.83 -26.32 -3.02
C LEU A 488 20.86 -25.22 -3.28
N ALA A 489 20.79 -24.54 -4.44
CA ALA A 489 21.72 -23.48 -4.80
C ALA A 489 21.52 -22.16 -4.01
N VAL A 490 20.30 -21.86 -3.56
CA VAL A 490 19.99 -20.55 -2.96
C VAL A 490 19.88 -20.55 -1.43
N LEU A 491 19.57 -21.70 -0.80
CA LEU A 491 19.35 -21.75 0.64
C LEU A 491 20.65 -21.79 1.45
N PRO A 492 20.70 -21.14 2.64
CA PRO A 492 21.78 -21.35 3.60
C PRO A 492 21.63 -22.67 4.37
N SER A 493 22.72 -23.19 4.92
CA SER A 493 22.71 -24.42 5.76
C SER A 493 21.78 -24.30 6.98
N GLY A 494 21.57 -23.09 7.48
CA GLY A 494 20.66 -22.82 8.58
C GLY A 494 19.19 -23.04 8.24
N SER A 495 18.82 -22.97 6.96
CA SER A 495 17.47 -23.24 6.44
C SER A 495 17.36 -24.64 5.80
N LYS A 496 18.26 -25.58 6.14
CA LYS A 496 18.31 -26.93 5.55
C LYS A 496 17.00 -27.72 5.71
N GLU A 497 16.20 -27.44 6.74
CA GLU A 497 14.92 -28.13 6.98
C GLU A 497 13.93 -27.93 5.82
N LEU A 498 14.11 -26.90 4.99
CA LEU A 498 13.30 -26.64 3.79
C LEU A 498 13.68 -27.54 2.60
N LEU A 499 14.86 -28.19 2.64
CA LEU A 499 15.33 -29.14 1.62
C LEU A 499 14.81 -30.56 1.90
N PRO A 500 14.65 -31.40 0.86
CA PRO A 500 14.47 -32.84 1.02
C PRO A 500 15.52 -33.44 1.97
N LYS A 501 15.12 -34.37 2.85
CA LYS A 501 16.03 -34.99 3.85
C LYS A 501 17.30 -35.55 3.22
N ALA A 502 17.21 -36.12 2.02
CA ALA A 502 18.34 -36.66 1.26
C ALA A 502 19.39 -35.60 0.90
N LEU A 503 18.98 -34.35 0.65
CA LEU A 503 19.87 -33.27 0.20
C LEU A 503 20.44 -32.44 1.36
N GLN A 504 19.84 -32.51 2.55
CA GLN A 504 20.26 -31.71 3.71
C GLN A 504 21.73 -31.96 4.08
N LYS A 505 22.19 -33.21 4.00
CA LYS A 505 23.57 -33.60 4.33
C LYS A 505 24.62 -32.86 3.47
N LEU A 506 24.24 -32.45 2.26
CA LEU A 506 25.14 -31.76 1.32
C LEU A 506 25.50 -30.34 1.77
N THR A 507 24.72 -29.74 2.68
CA THR A 507 24.91 -28.34 3.09
C THR A 507 25.72 -28.20 4.38
N TYR A 508 26.03 -29.29 5.08
CA TYR A 508 26.73 -29.23 6.38
C TYR A 508 27.77 -30.32 6.63
N LEU A 509 27.78 -31.43 5.87
CA LEU A 509 28.83 -32.43 6.01
C LEU A 509 30.15 -31.94 5.36
N PRO A 510 31.29 -32.07 6.05
CA PRO A 510 32.60 -31.69 5.51
C PRO A 510 32.99 -32.41 4.21
N ASP A 511 32.52 -33.65 4.02
CA ASP A 511 32.85 -34.47 2.84
C ASP A 511 31.98 -34.12 1.60
N SER A 512 31.04 -33.18 1.73
CA SER A 512 30.17 -32.78 0.62
C SER A 512 30.96 -32.04 -0.46
N PRO A 513 30.81 -32.40 -1.75
CA PRO A 513 31.39 -31.64 -2.87
C PRO A 513 30.92 -30.17 -2.94
N LEU A 514 29.86 -29.82 -2.22
CA LEU A 514 29.28 -28.47 -2.22
C LEU A 514 29.62 -27.67 -0.96
N ILE A 515 30.34 -28.22 0.02
CA ILE A 515 30.50 -27.61 1.35
C ILE A 515 31.13 -26.21 1.30
N GLU A 516 32.05 -25.97 0.36
CA GLU A 516 32.69 -24.66 0.17
C GLU A 516 31.68 -23.55 -0.17
N PHE A 517 30.56 -23.92 -0.81
CA PHE A 517 29.47 -23.00 -1.16
C PHE A 517 28.51 -22.72 -0.01
N PHE A 518 28.70 -23.34 1.16
CA PHE A 518 27.83 -23.14 2.33
C PHE A 518 28.62 -22.60 3.53
N PRO A 519 29.20 -21.38 3.43
CA PRO A 519 29.99 -20.83 4.52
C PRO A 519 29.12 -20.48 5.73
N LEU A 520 29.56 -20.90 6.93
CA LEU A 520 28.92 -20.50 8.20
C LEU A 520 29.11 -19.01 8.52
N LYS A 521 30.24 -18.43 8.06
CA LYS A 521 30.56 -17.01 8.21
C LYS A 521 30.94 -16.45 6.86
N PHE A 522 30.31 -15.34 6.48
CA PHE A 522 30.60 -14.63 5.25
C PHE A 522 30.77 -13.13 5.53
N GLN A 523 31.60 -12.48 4.71
CA GLN A 523 31.85 -11.06 4.79
C GLN A 523 30.78 -10.27 4.01
N THR A 524 30.51 -9.05 4.45
CA THR A 524 29.60 -8.13 3.79
C THR A 524 30.32 -6.81 3.57
N ASP A 525 30.27 -6.29 2.35
CA ASP A 525 30.88 -5.02 1.96
C ASP A 525 29.79 -4.00 1.63
N LEU A 526 29.80 -2.83 2.27
CA LEU A 526 28.82 -1.78 1.98
C LEU A 526 29.03 -1.17 0.59
N ASN A 527 30.26 -1.17 0.05
CA ASN A 527 30.59 -0.63 -1.28
C ASN A 527 29.86 0.71 -1.59
N GLU A 528 30.08 1.72 -0.74
CA GLU A 528 29.46 3.06 -0.82
C GLU A 528 27.94 3.14 -0.60
N LYS A 529 27.29 2.03 -0.20
CA LYS A 529 25.88 2.03 0.20
C LYS A 529 25.70 2.45 1.66
N ILE A 530 24.54 3.04 1.94
CA ILE A 530 24.21 3.61 3.25
C ILE A 530 23.66 2.53 4.18
N ASN A 531 22.87 1.59 3.65
CA ASN A 531 22.17 0.62 4.48
C ASN A 531 22.80 -0.77 4.36
N GLU A 532 22.84 -1.51 5.48
CA GLU A 532 23.37 -2.88 5.50
C GLU A 532 22.62 -3.84 4.57
N TYR A 533 21.32 -3.63 4.35
CA TYR A 533 20.54 -4.43 3.40
C TYR A 533 20.92 -4.18 1.93
N GLU A 534 21.71 -3.14 1.63
CA GLU A 534 22.24 -2.86 0.29
C GLU A 534 23.67 -3.40 0.11
N SER A 535 24.28 -3.98 1.16
CA SER A 535 25.64 -4.52 1.10
C SER A 535 25.80 -5.64 0.08
N ILE A 536 27.01 -5.81 -0.43
CA ILE A 536 27.42 -6.96 -1.24
C ILE A 536 27.78 -8.11 -0.28
N VAL A 537 27.20 -9.28 -0.51
CA VAL A 537 27.46 -10.49 0.27
C VAL A 537 28.53 -11.30 -0.44
N LEU A 538 29.72 -11.39 0.16
CA LEU A 538 30.87 -12.06 -0.45
C LEU A 538 30.80 -13.57 -0.17
N MET A 539 30.27 -14.30 -1.15
CA MET A 539 30.16 -15.76 -1.13
C MET A 539 30.69 -16.37 -2.44
N PRO A 540 31.28 -17.57 -2.39
CA PRO A 540 31.75 -18.25 -3.59
C PRO A 540 30.59 -18.59 -4.52
N PHE A 541 30.75 -18.34 -5.82
CA PHE A 541 29.76 -18.68 -6.84
C PHE A 541 29.68 -20.20 -7.03
N ILE A 542 28.46 -20.76 -7.05
CA ILE A 542 28.28 -22.20 -7.22
C ILE A 542 28.65 -22.60 -8.66
N ASP A 543 29.49 -23.63 -8.78
CA ASP A 543 29.73 -24.30 -10.06
C ASP A 543 28.52 -25.19 -10.39
N GLN A 544 27.83 -24.84 -11.49
CA GLN A 544 26.65 -25.55 -11.96
C GLN A 544 26.96 -27.01 -12.33
N LYS A 545 28.14 -27.34 -12.85
CA LYS A 545 28.48 -28.73 -13.20
C LYS A 545 28.60 -29.60 -11.95
N ILE A 546 29.25 -29.06 -10.91
CA ILE A 546 29.38 -29.75 -9.61
C ILE A 546 28.02 -29.90 -8.95
N LEU A 547 27.19 -28.83 -8.96
CA LEU A 547 25.84 -28.84 -8.43
C LEU A 547 24.96 -29.91 -9.08
N LEU A 548 24.89 -29.91 -10.42
CA LEU A 548 24.07 -30.86 -11.18
C LEU A 548 24.52 -32.30 -10.95
N LYS A 549 25.83 -32.56 -11.05
CA LYS A 549 26.38 -33.90 -10.81
C LYS A 549 26.07 -34.40 -9.39
N THR A 550 26.31 -33.57 -8.38
CA THR A 550 26.08 -33.94 -6.97
C THR A 550 24.60 -34.21 -6.70
N PHE A 551 23.70 -33.43 -7.33
CA PHE A 551 22.26 -33.65 -7.24
C PHE A 551 21.86 -34.97 -7.91
N ASP A 552 22.33 -35.24 -9.12
CA ASP A 552 22.03 -36.47 -9.86
C ASP A 552 22.51 -37.73 -9.10
N ASP A 553 23.69 -37.66 -8.46
CA ASP A 553 24.22 -38.73 -7.62
C ASP A 553 23.27 -39.08 -6.45
N HIS A 554 22.51 -38.10 -5.94
CA HIS A 554 21.57 -38.25 -4.82
C HIS A 554 20.10 -38.31 -5.23
N ARG A 555 19.79 -38.20 -6.53
CA ARG A 555 18.42 -38.12 -7.04
C ARG A 555 17.59 -39.36 -6.72
N HIS A 556 18.24 -40.52 -6.66
CA HIS A 556 17.62 -41.80 -6.31
C HIS A 556 17.23 -41.92 -4.82
N GLU A 557 17.74 -41.03 -3.95
CA GLU A 557 17.41 -40.97 -2.53
C GLU A 557 16.15 -40.13 -2.24
N LEU A 558 15.60 -39.42 -3.25
CA LEU A 558 14.43 -38.56 -3.13
C LEU A 558 13.13 -39.37 -3.02
N THR A 559 12.16 -38.88 -2.25
CA THR A 559 10.85 -39.54 -2.16
C THR A 559 10.00 -39.29 -3.42
N PRO A 560 8.94 -40.08 -3.66
CA PRO A 560 8.00 -39.80 -4.75
C PRO A 560 7.38 -38.39 -4.68
N GLU A 561 7.12 -37.88 -3.47
CA GLU A 561 6.63 -36.51 -3.25
C GLU A 561 7.70 -35.46 -3.58
N ASP A 562 8.97 -35.74 -3.30
CA ASP A 562 10.08 -34.87 -3.70
C ASP A 562 10.22 -34.80 -5.22
N LEU A 563 10.06 -35.93 -5.90
CA LEU A 563 10.14 -35.99 -7.36
C LEU A 563 8.96 -35.29 -8.01
N SER A 564 7.75 -35.37 -7.45
CA SER A 564 6.56 -34.71 -8.00
C SER A 564 6.66 -33.18 -7.91
N ARG A 565 7.20 -32.64 -6.81
CA ARG A 565 7.40 -31.18 -6.64
C ARG A 565 8.55 -30.60 -7.47
N ASN A 566 9.34 -31.45 -8.12
CA ASN A 566 10.49 -31.06 -8.94
C ASN A 566 10.16 -30.98 -10.45
N ILE A 567 8.89 -31.11 -10.83
CA ILE A 567 8.43 -31.09 -12.22
C ILE A 567 7.99 -29.68 -12.65
N PRO A 568 8.39 -29.18 -13.83
CA PRO A 568 7.91 -27.90 -14.35
C PRO A 568 6.43 -27.92 -14.75
N GLY A 569 5.71 -26.84 -14.39
CA GLY A 569 4.28 -26.65 -14.61
C GLY A 569 3.87 -26.00 -15.93
N SER A 570 2.66 -25.44 -15.93
CA SER A 570 2.05 -24.68 -17.03
C SER A 570 1.19 -23.52 -16.48
N TYR A 571 0.84 -22.57 -17.34
CA TYR A 571 -0.13 -21.54 -16.99
C TYR A 571 -1.53 -22.17 -16.93
N HIS A 572 -2.27 -21.88 -15.87
CA HIS A 572 -3.61 -22.39 -15.64
C HIS A 572 -4.65 -21.34 -16.01
N PHE A 573 -5.48 -21.61 -17.02
CA PHE A 573 -6.55 -20.74 -17.49
C PHE A 573 -7.88 -21.23 -16.96
N PHE A 574 -8.61 -20.35 -16.29
CA PHE A 574 -9.93 -20.62 -15.76
C PHE A 574 -10.94 -19.66 -16.40
N SER A 575 -12.08 -20.21 -16.83
CA SER A 575 -13.21 -19.44 -17.34
C SER A 575 -14.53 -20.14 -17.05
N TYR A 576 -15.62 -19.38 -16.97
CA TYR A 576 -16.96 -19.94 -16.78
C TYR A 576 -17.70 -19.98 -18.11
N VAL A 577 -18.37 -21.10 -18.42
CA VAL A 577 -19.11 -21.28 -19.68
C VAL A 577 -20.52 -21.78 -19.39
N GLU A 578 -21.54 -21.01 -19.78
CA GLU A 578 -22.95 -21.32 -19.50
C GLU A 578 -23.42 -22.67 -20.10
N ASN A 579 -22.92 -23.01 -21.30
CA ASN A 579 -23.22 -24.25 -22.01
C ASN A 579 -21.92 -24.99 -22.31
N LEU A 580 -21.46 -25.84 -21.38
CA LEU A 580 -20.33 -26.72 -21.67
C LEU A 580 -20.79 -27.86 -22.60
N ASP A 581 -20.11 -28.02 -23.73
CA ASP A 581 -20.25 -29.24 -24.53
C ASP A 581 -19.94 -30.44 -23.62
N LYS A 582 -20.85 -31.42 -23.51
CA LYS A 582 -20.65 -32.65 -22.71
C LYS A 582 -19.37 -33.42 -23.08
N ASN A 583 -18.78 -33.12 -24.23
CA ASN A 583 -17.54 -33.72 -24.73
C ASN A 583 -16.26 -33.04 -24.19
N LYS A 584 -16.35 -31.87 -23.53
CA LYS A 584 -15.24 -31.29 -22.77
C LYS A 584 -15.40 -31.74 -21.32
N ALA A 585 -14.61 -32.74 -20.92
CA ALA A 585 -14.69 -33.33 -19.59
C ALA A 585 -14.25 -32.33 -18.50
N TYR A 586 -15.03 -32.23 -17.43
CA TYR A 586 -14.62 -31.59 -16.19
C TYR A 586 -13.54 -32.45 -15.51
N ASP A 587 -12.47 -31.84 -15.01
CA ASP A 587 -11.37 -32.56 -14.35
C ASP A 587 -11.73 -32.90 -12.89
N TYR A 588 -12.49 -33.98 -12.71
CA TYR A 588 -12.90 -34.47 -11.38
C TYR A 588 -11.73 -34.98 -10.54
N GLU A 589 -10.62 -35.40 -11.16
CA GLU A 589 -9.43 -35.84 -10.43
C GLU A 589 -8.76 -34.66 -9.73
N ARG A 590 -8.65 -33.52 -10.45
CA ARG A 590 -8.04 -32.31 -9.93
C ARG A 590 -8.96 -31.51 -9.01
N PHE A 591 -10.28 -31.59 -9.24
CA PHE A 591 -11.28 -30.83 -8.48
C PHE A 591 -12.42 -31.70 -7.92
N PRO A 592 -12.14 -32.62 -6.98
CA PRO A 592 -13.13 -33.61 -6.52
C PRO A 592 -14.27 -33.01 -5.68
N ASN A 593 -14.07 -31.83 -5.10
CA ASN A 593 -15.01 -31.19 -4.17
C ASN A 593 -15.86 -30.08 -4.82
N LEU A 594 -15.74 -29.91 -6.13
CA LEU A 594 -16.41 -28.86 -6.87
C LEU A 594 -17.70 -29.41 -7.51
N GLN A 595 -18.82 -28.72 -7.27
CA GLN A 595 -20.16 -29.22 -7.63
C GLN A 595 -20.65 -28.76 -9.01
N ASP A 596 -20.06 -27.69 -9.56
CA ASP A 596 -20.49 -27.09 -10.82
C ASP A 596 -19.51 -27.40 -11.96
N GLU A 597 -19.96 -28.21 -12.92
CA GLU A 597 -19.21 -28.67 -14.09
C GLU A 597 -19.01 -27.57 -15.16
N ARG A 598 -19.56 -26.36 -14.97
CA ARG A 598 -19.53 -25.25 -15.95
C ARG A 598 -18.23 -24.45 -15.97
N MET A 599 -17.24 -24.81 -15.15
CA MET A 599 -15.92 -24.20 -15.16
C MET A 599 -15.03 -24.91 -16.19
N LYS A 600 -14.51 -24.15 -17.15
CA LYS A 600 -13.49 -24.59 -18.09
C LYS A 600 -12.10 -24.34 -17.50
N PHE A 601 -11.24 -25.35 -17.61
CA PHE A 601 -9.85 -25.32 -17.18
C PHE A 601 -8.96 -25.74 -18.34
N ASP A 602 -8.00 -24.90 -18.74
CA ASP A 602 -7.02 -25.21 -19.79
C ASP A 602 -5.59 -24.96 -19.29
N ASP A 603 -4.68 -25.85 -19.66
CA ASP A 603 -3.23 -25.71 -19.42
C ASP A 603 -2.53 -25.25 -20.70
N LEU A 604 -1.78 -24.15 -20.61
CA LEU A 604 -1.01 -23.61 -21.74
C LEU A 604 0.42 -23.30 -21.31
N ARG A 605 1.38 -23.60 -22.18
CA ARG A 605 2.74 -23.06 -22.11
C ARG A 605 2.89 -22.01 -23.20
N LEU A 606 3.24 -20.78 -22.82
CA LEU A 606 3.43 -19.69 -23.77
C LEU A 606 4.58 -20.03 -24.75
N PRO A 607 4.38 -19.90 -26.07
CA PRO A 607 5.41 -20.18 -27.07
C PRO A 607 6.47 -19.08 -27.12
N MET A 608 7.73 -19.44 -27.42
CA MET A 608 8.88 -18.50 -27.50
C MET A 608 9.03 -17.81 -28.87
N GLU A 609 7.94 -17.52 -29.58
CA GLU A 609 7.98 -16.98 -30.96
C GLU A 609 8.31 -15.47 -31.02
N ILE A 610 8.48 -14.92 -32.23
CA ILE A 610 8.87 -13.51 -32.45
C ILE A 610 7.83 -12.57 -31.82
N ILE A 611 8.26 -11.84 -30.80
CA ILE A 611 7.41 -10.94 -30.02
C ILE A 611 7.26 -9.55 -30.67
N ASN A 612 6.02 -9.04 -30.70
CA ASN A 612 5.74 -7.64 -30.97
C ASN A 612 6.09 -6.74 -29.77
N LYS A 613 7.20 -6.02 -29.89
CA LYS A 613 7.73 -5.10 -28.87
C LYS A 613 7.19 -3.68 -28.99
N GLU A 614 6.66 -3.29 -30.14
CA GLU A 614 6.40 -1.87 -30.44
C GLU A 614 5.03 -1.40 -29.95
N LEU A 615 4.84 -0.07 -29.95
CA LEU A 615 3.51 0.52 -29.85
C LEU A 615 2.64 -0.03 -30.98
N ARG A 616 1.41 -0.44 -30.67
CA ARG A 616 0.47 -0.98 -31.65
C ARG A 616 0.02 0.13 -32.61
N SER A 617 -0.15 -0.20 -33.90
CA SER A 617 -0.39 0.77 -34.97
C SER A 617 -1.80 1.40 -34.99
N ASN A 618 -2.75 0.83 -34.25
CA ASN A 618 -4.16 1.22 -34.22
C ASN A 618 -4.53 2.12 -33.02
N ILE A 619 -3.57 2.73 -32.34
CA ILE A 619 -3.80 3.48 -31.09
C ILE A 619 -3.82 5.01 -31.34
N ASP A 620 -4.85 5.69 -30.81
CA ASP A 620 -4.93 7.15 -30.75
C ASP A 620 -4.33 7.67 -29.43
N LEU A 621 -3.13 8.23 -29.50
CA LEU A 621 -2.40 8.76 -28.34
C LEU A 621 -2.98 10.09 -27.79
N GLU A 622 -3.87 10.77 -28.53
CA GLU A 622 -4.48 12.03 -28.09
C GLU A 622 -5.75 11.80 -27.26
N ARG A 623 -6.32 10.59 -27.32
CA ARG A 623 -7.57 10.26 -26.63
C ARG A 623 -7.38 10.01 -25.13
N HIS A 624 -8.16 10.74 -24.34
CA HIS A 624 -8.28 10.54 -22.88
C HIS A 624 -9.22 9.37 -22.57
N ASN A 625 -8.69 8.14 -22.58
CA ASN A 625 -9.47 6.91 -22.32
C ASN A 625 -9.60 6.56 -20.82
N GLY A 626 -9.85 7.56 -19.96
CA GLY A 626 -9.86 7.39 -18.50
C GLY A 626 -8.48 7.43 -17.83
N PHE A 627 -7.41 7.61 -18.59
CA PHE A 627 -6.04 7.81 -18.10
C PHE A 627 -5.63 9.30 -18.18
N PRO A 628 -4.79 9.78 -17.25
CA PRO A 628 -4.31 11.15 -17.24
C PRO A 628 -3.31 11.40 -18.37
N ARG A 629 -3.38 12.60 -18.95
CA ARG A 629 -2.47 13.12 -19.98
C ARG A 629 -2.27 14.62 -19.79
N MET A 630 -1.17 15.17 -20.31
CA MET A 630 -0.90 16.61 -20.25
C MET A 630 -1.61 17.43 -21.34
N ASN A 631 -2.40 16.82 -22.22
CA ASN A 631 -3.09 17.54 -23.28
C ASN A 631 -4.20 18.48 -22.72
N GLY A 632 -4.60 19.47 -23.54
CA GLY A 632 -5.75 20.36 -23.26
C GLY A 632 -5.41 21.74 -22.68
N LEU A 633 -4.21 21.94 -22.13
CA LEU A 633 -3.70 23.25 -21.70
C LEU A 633 -2.42 23.59 -22.48
N ASN A 634 -2.21 24.88 -22.73
CA ASN A 634 -0.90 25.37 -23.15
C ASN A 634 -0.07 25.66 -21.90
N PHE A 635 1.18 25.23 -21.91
CA PHE A 635 2.09 25.41 -20.80
C PHE A 635 3.54 25.41 -21.29
N LYS A 636 4.42 25.90 -20.42
CA LYS A 636 5.87 25.81 -20.56
C LYS A 636 6.42 24.92 -19.46
N THR A 637 7.56 24.30 -19.72
CA THR A 637 8.23 23.43 -18.75
C THR A 637 9.59 23.99 -18.39
N LYS A 638 9.94 23.97 -17.11
CA LYS A 638 11.22 24.43 -16.59
C LYS A 638 11.74 23.44 -15.54
N ILE A 639 13.04 23.18 -15.55
CA ILE A 639 13.71 22.35 -14.54
C ILE A 639 14.30 23.27 -13.48
N GLU A 640 13.95 23.10 -12.20
CA GLU A 640 14.50 23.91 -11.11
C GLU A 640 14.45 23.21 -9.74
N TYR A 641 15.20 23.73 -8.77
CA TYR A 641 15.15 23.32 -7.36
C TYR A 641 13.96 23.95 -6.63
N ALA A 642 12.77 23.40 -6.84
CA ALA A 642 11.52 23.97 -6.32
C ALA A 642 11.18 23.60 -4.86
N LYS A 643 11.98 22.73 -4.20
CA LYS A 643 11.77 22.24 -2.81
C LYS A 643 10.34 21.76 -2.53
N ILE A 644 9.72 21.10 -3.52
CA ILE A 644 8.33 20.61 -3.43
C ILE A 644 8.16 19.53 -2.36
N LYS A 645 6.93 19.33 -1.92
CA LYS A 645 6.54 18.39 -0.87
C LYS A 645 5.52 17.37 -1.38
N VAL A 646 6.00 16.39 -2.15
CA VAL A 646 5.20 15.26 -2.65
C VAL A 646 4.91 14.28 -1.52
N PHE A 647 5.94 13.97 -0.72
CA PHE A 647 5.85 13.13 0.47
C PHE A 647 5.81 13.98 1.75
N ARG A 648 6.29 13.44 2.89
CA ARG A 648 6.31 14.16 4.18
C ARG A 648 7.40 15.23 4.29
N PHE A 649 8.46 15.14 3.49
CA PHE A 649 9.61 16.06 3.51
C PHE A 649 9.72 16.82 2.19
N GLN A 650 10.40 17.97 2.21
CA GLN A 650 10.73 18.70 0.99
C GLN A 650 11.76 17.90 0.17
N SER A 651 11.59 17.92 -1.15
CA SER A 651 12.56 17.33 -2.07
C SER A 651 13.85 18.15 -2.10
N GLN A 652 14.97 17.46 -2.22
CA GLN A 652 16.30 18.03 -2.45
C GLN A 652 16.72 17.93 -3.92
N ASN A 653 15.88 17.34 -4.78
CA ASN A 653 16.17 17.13 -6.19
C ASN A 653 15.52 18.23 -7.04
N MET A 654 16.03 18.45 -8.24
CA MET A 654 15.37 19.29 -9.23
C MET A 654 14.04 18.67 -9.67
N THR A 655 13.03 19.50 -9.93
CA THR A 655 11.70 19.09 -10.39
C THR A 655 11.43 19.66 -11.79
N LEU A 656 10.72 18.90 -12.64
CA LEU A 656 10.14 19.45 -13.87
C LEU A 656 8.87 20.24 -13.53
N MET A 657 9.02 21.55 -13.42
CA MET A 657 7.95 22.50 -13.16
C MET A 657 7.17 22.81 -14.45
N ILE A 658 5.85 22.92 -14.31
CA ILE A 658 4.92 23.22 -15.40
C ILE A 658 4.30 24.59 -15.15
N GLU A 659 4.57 25.55 -16.03
CA GLU A 659 4.00 26.90 -15.99
C GLU A 659 2.83 26.99 -16.97
N VAL A 660 1.61 27.06 -16.47
CA VAL A 660 0.41 27.13 -17.32
C VAL A 660 0.28 28.53 -17.92
N GLU A 661 0.06 28.62 -19.22
CA GLU A 661 -0.10 29.91 -19.89
C GLU A 661 -1.40 30.60 -19.45
N LYS A 662 -1.28 31.85 -18.99
CA LYS A 662 -2.41 32.65 -18.53
C LYS A 662 -3.41 32.89 -19.66
N ARG A 663 -4.69 32.59 -19.40
CA ARG A 663 -5.79 32.89 -20.33
C ARG A 663 -6.40 34.24 -19.97
N SER A 664 -6.65 35.06 -20.99
CA SER A 664 -7.33 36.35 -20.79
C SER A 664 -8.81 36.21 -21.12
N PHE A 665 -9.66 36.63 -20.18
CA PHE A 665 -11.11 36.60 -20.33
C PHE A 665 -11.66 38.01 -20.18
N CYS A 666 -12.50 38.45 -21.12
CA CYS A 666 -13.27 39.68 -20.97
C CYS A 666 -14.72 39.37 -20.55
N PRO A 667 -15.45 40.33 -19.96
CA PRO A 667 -16.81 40.10 -19.46
C PRO A 667 -17.78 39.55 -20.52
N SER A 668 -17.63 39.95 -21.79
CA SER A 668 -18.44 39.42 -22.89
C SER A 668 -18.12 37.95 -23.22
N ILE A 669 -16.85 37.55 -23.17
CA ILE A 669 -16.43 36.15 -23.31
C ILE A 669 -16.95 35.32 -22.13
N LEU A 670 -16.79 35.79 -20.89
CA LEU A 670 -17.28 35.08 -19.70
C LEU A 670 -18.80 34.88 -19.76
N GLN A 671 -19.56 35.87 -20.20
CA GLN A 671 -21.00 35.72 -20.38
C GLN A 671 -21.35 34.71 -21.49
N THR A 672 -20.60 34.71 -22.59
CA THR A 672 -20.79 33.75 -23.69
C THR A 672 -20.49 32.33 -23.22
N MET A 673 -19.36 32.13 -22.54
CA MET A 673 -19.00 30.85 -21.92
C MET A 673 -20.01 30.42 -20.85
N ALA A 674 -20.53 31.35 -20.05
CA ALA A 674 -21.56 31.04 -19.06
C ALA A 674 -22.85 30.55 -19.75
N ASN A 675 -23.26 31.20 -20.84
CA ASN A 675 -24.45 30.79 -21.60
C ASN A 675 -24.28 29.40 -22.24
N GLU A 676 -23.07 29.06 -22.65
CA GLU A 676 -22.74 27.80 -23.32
C GLU A 676 -22.51 26.64 -22.34
N TYR A 677 -21.75 26.86 -21.26
CA TYR A 677 -21.22 25.78 -20.41
C TYR A 677 -21.87 25.69 -19.03
N VAL A 678 -22.54 26.72 -18.51
CA VAL A 678 -23.20 26.61 -17.20
C VAL A 678 -24.27 25.51 -17.24
N GLY A 679 -24.19 24.60 -16.29
CA GLY A 679 -25.00 23.39 -16.21
C GLY A 679 -24.44 22.19 -16.98
N LYS A 680 -23.39 22.36 -17.82
CA LYS A 680 -22.67 21.27 -18.48
C LYS A 680 -21.55 20.72 -17.58
N ILE A 681 -21.00 19.59 -17.99
CA ILE A 681 -19.86 18.93 -17.36
C ILE A 681 -18.59 19.57 -17.89
N VAL A 682 -17.68 19.91 -16.98
CA VAL A 682 -16.34 20.39 -17.23
C VAL A 682 -15.34 19.49 -16.51
N ASN A 683 -14.08 19.57 -16.92
CA ASN A 683 -12.99 18.79 -16.37
C ASN A 683 -12.07 19.69 -15.53
N ILE A 684 -11.74 19.22 -14.33
CA ILE A 684 -10.93 19.94 -13.34
C ILE A 684 -9.75 19.08 -12.88
N ASP A 685 -8.86 19.62 -12.04
CA ASP A 685 -7.77 18.86 -11.40
C ASP A 685 -6.73 18.28 -12.38
N TRP A 686 -6.53 18.96 -13.52
CA TRP A 686 -5.50 18.64 -14.52
C TRP A 686 -4.12 18.43 -13.87
N PRO A 687 -3.32 17.45 -14.32
CA PRO A 687 -3.55 16.51 -15.43
C PRO A 687 -4.31 15.22 -15.07
N LEU A 688 -4.63 15.02 -13.79
CA LEU A 688 -5.38 13.85 -13.30
C LEU A 688 -6.89 13.89 -13.62
N ILE A 689 -7.35 14.95 -14.27
CA ILE A 689 -8.70 15.23 -14.78
C ILE A 689 -9.85 14.51 -14.05
N LYS A 690 -10.62 15.29 -13.29
CA LYS A 690 -11.89 14.87 -12.65
C LYS A 690 -13.06 15.62 -13.27
N GLU A 691 -14.21 14.95 -13.36
CA GLU A 691 -15.43 15.59 -13.87
C GLU A 691 -16.08 16.47 -12.78
N ALA A 692 -16.63 17.60 -13.19
CA ALA A 692 -17.41 18.49 -12.32
C ALA A 692 -18.52 19.17 -13.13
N LYS A 693 -19.64 19.51 -12.48
CA LYS A 693 -20.72 20.29 -13.09
C LYS A 693 -20.45 21.78 -12.87
N LEU A 694 -20.43 22.56 -13.95
CA LEU A 694 -20.25 24.01 -13.87
C LEU A 694 -21.52 24.70 -13.36
N ILE A 695 -21.39 25.53 -12.34
CA ILE A 695 -22.50 26.29 -11.73
C ILE A 695 -22.46 27.75 -12.16
N SER A 696 -21.31 28.39 -12.08
CA SER A 696 -21.13 29.77 -12.54
C SER A 696 -19.65 30.09 -12.77
N LEU A 697 -19.40 31.15 -13.53
CA LEU A 697 -18.08 31.74 -13.72
C LEU A 697 -17.99 33.04 -12.90
N LEU A 698 -16.82 33.33 -12.37
CA LEU A 698 -16.62 34.44 -11.42
C LEU A 698 -15.41 35.25 -11.84
N ASP A 699 -15.56 36.57 -11.83
CA ASP A 699 -14.44 37.50 -11.71
C ASP A 699 -14.36 38.06 -10.28
N ASN A 700 -13.55 39.10 -10.05
CA ASN A 700 -13.37 39.70 -8.72
C ASN A 700 -14.62 40.46 -8.18
N LYS A 701 -15.65 40.67 -8.99
CA LYS A 701 -16.83 41.50 -8.69
C LYS A 701 -18.16 40.88 -9.13
N ILE A 702 -18.18 40.18 -10.26
CA ILE A 702 -19.37 39.70 -10.96
C ILE A 702 -19.36 38.17 -11.02
N CYS A 703 -20.54 37.59 -10.78
CA CYS A 703 -20.88 36.21 -11.06
C CYS A 703 -21.67 36.13 -12.38
N TYR A 704 -21.19 35.31 -13.31
CA TYR A 704 -21.79 35.07 -14.60
C TYR A 704 -22.55 33.74 -14.57
N GLU A 705 -23.86 33.84 -14.71
CA GLU A 705 -24.80 32.73 -14.84
C GLU A 705 -25.44 32.76 -16.23
N LYS A 706 -26.25 31.74 -16.54
CA LYS A 706 -26.94 31.66 -17.83
C LYS A 706 -27.88 32.85 -18.02
N ASN A 707 -27.56 33.71 -19.00
CA ASN A 707 -28.26 34.95 -19.33
C ASN A 707 -28.38 35.97 -18.18
N LYS A 708 -27.56 35.88 -17.14
CA LYS A 708 -27.66 36.73 -15.95
C LYS A 708 -26.28 37.06 -15.38
N GLN A 709 -26.12 38.31 -14.94
CA GLN A 709 -24.98 38.78 -14.18
C GLN A 709 -25.45 39.23 -12.80
N THR A 710 -24.74 38.82 -11.75
CA THR A 710 -25.01 39.22 -10.38
C THR A 710 -23.75 39.73 -9.71
N GLU A 711 -23.87 40.77 -8.87
CA GLU A 711 -22.75 41.19 -8.03
C GLU A 711 -22.47 40.14 -6.95
N LEU A 712 -21.19 39.84 -6.75
CA LEU A 712 -20.75 38.86 -5.77
C LEU A 712 -20.86 39.42 -4.34
N LYS A 713 -21.40 38.60 -3.45
CA LYS A 713 -21.42 38.91 -2.01
C LYS A 713 -20.00 38.84 -1.43
N ALA A 714 -19.69 39.71 -0.47
CA ALA A 714 -18.36 39.75 0.17
C ALA A 714 -17.88 38.37 0.69
N ASN A 715 -18.78 37.60 1.31
CA ASN A 715 -18.47 36.25 1.83
C ASN A 715 -18.12 35.24 0.71
N GLU A 716 -18.71 35.35 -0.48
CA GLU A 716 -18.38 34.46 -1.61
C GLU A 716 -17.04 34.84 -2.23
N ILE A 717 -16.72 36.14 -2.34
CA ILE A 717 -15.40 36.62 -2.79
C ILE A 717 -14.30 36.10 -1.87
N GLU A 718 -14.51 36.18 -0.55
CA GLU A 718 -13.54 35.69 0.44
C GLU A 718 -13.33 34.18 0.31
N ARG A 719 -14.41 33.40 0.19
CA ARG A 719 -14.33 31.95 -0.05
C ARG A 719 -13.56 31.64 -1.33
N ALA A 720 -13.90 32.27 -2.45
CA ALA A 720 -13.24 32.05 -3.73
C ALA A 720 -11.73 32.35 -3.64
N LYS A 721 -11.33 33.42 -2.94
CA LYS A 721 -9.91 33.76 -2.70
C LYS A 721 -9.19 32.71 -1.85
N ILE A 722 -9.82 32.21 -0.79
CA ILE A 722 -9.23 31.14 0.06
C ILE A 722 -9.03 29.86 -0.76
N PHE A 723 -10.04 29.44 -1.52
CA PHE A 723 -9.93 28.28 -2.41
C PHE A 723 -8.85 28.47 -3.48
N GLY A 724 -8.80 29.64 -4.12
CA GLY A 724 -7.78 29.97 -5.12
C GLY A 724 -6.36 29.90 -4.56
N ARG A 725 -6.11 30.48 -3.37
CA ARG A 725 -4.81 30.40 -2.68
C ARG A 725 -4.44 28.96 -2.32
N ASN A 726 -5.37 28.21 -1.73
CA ASN A 726 -5.12 26.81 -1.38
C ASN A 726 -4.79 25.96 -2.62
N ILE A 727 -5.44 26.23 -3.76
CA ILE A 727 -5.16 25.53 -5.02
C ILE A 727 -3.80 25.92 -5.58
N LEU A 728 -3.45 27.21 -5.60
CA LEU A 728 -2.12 27.70 -5.99
C LEU A 728 -1.02 27.01 -5.18
N ASP A 729 -1.12 27.04 -3.85
CA ASP A 729 -0.13 26.43 -2.96
C ASP A 729 -0.07 24.92 -3.14
N ARG A 730 -1.21 24.25 -3.30
CA ARG A 730 -1.26 22.80 -3.51
C ARG A 730 -0.66 22.41 -4.85
N PHE A 731 -0.98 23.11 -5.93
CA PHE A 731 -0.48 22.80 -7.28
C PHE A 731 1.03 23.04 -7.36
N LYS A 732 1.52 24.16 -6.84
CA LYS A 732 2.95 24.46 -6.82
C LYS A 732 3.70 23.47 -5.92
N ASN A 733 3.31 23.36 -4.65
CA ASN A 733 4.09 22.63 -3.66
C ASN A 733 3.91 21.11 -3.72
N LYS A 734 2.80 20.58 -4.26
CA LYS A 734 2.59 19.13 -4.36
C LYS A 734 2.64 18.59 -5.78
N ARG A 735 2.26 19.38 -6.80
CA ARG A 735 2.15 18.91 -8.19
C ARG A 735 3.21 19.48 -9.13
N GLY A 736 4.01 20.44 -8.69
CA GLY A 736 4.98 21.13 -9.55
C GLY A 736 4.32 21.95 -10.65
N ILE A 737 3.08 22.41 -10.47
CA ILE A 737 2.33 23.21 -11.45
C ILE A 737 2.20 24.63 -10.94
N VAL A 738 2.66 25.60 -11.72
CA VAL A 738 2.69 27.02 -11.41
C VAL A 738 1.59 27.73 -12.18
N LEU A 739 0.80 28.54 -11.47
CA LEU A 739 -0.15 29.48 -12.05
C LEU A 739 0.26 30.89 -11.57
N ASP A 740 0.43 31.84 -12.50
CA ASP A 740 0.92 33.19 -12.19
C ASP A 740 0.01 33.96 -11.23
N SER A 741 -1.28 33.97 -11.52
CA SER A 741 -2.29 34.72 -10.78
C SER A 741 -3.65 34.10 -11.00
N VAL A 742 -4.53 34.19 -10.00
CA VAL A 742 -5.90 33.73 -10.09
C VAL A 742 -6.82 34.94 -10.19
N GLU A 743 -7.24 35.26 -11.41
CA GLU A 743 -8.13 36.38 -11.69
C GLU A 743 -9.60 35.94 -11.85
N PHE A 744 -9.78 34.74 -12.41
CA PHE A 744 -11.09 34.19 -12.74
C PHE A 744 -11.25 32.81 -12.12
N MET A 745 -12.45 32.53 -11.62
CA MET A 745 -12.78 31.27 -10.96
C MET A 745 -14.02 30.64 -11.61
N ALA A 746 -14.08 29.31 -11.57
CA ALA A 746 -15.26 28.52 -11.85
C ALA A 746 -15.81 27.96 -10.54
N LYS A 747 -17.10 28.19 -10.27
CA LYS A 747 -17.83 27.50 -9.20
C LYS A 747 -18.39 26.21 -9.76
N VAL A 748 -17.98 25.08 -9.20
CA VAL A 748 -18.30 23.75 -9.72
C VAL A 748 -18.78 22.82 -8.61
N LEU A 749 -19.58 21.82 -8.97
CA LEU A 749 -19.88 20.66 -8.12
C LEU A 749 -19.08 19.47 -8.66
N PRO A 750 -18.04 18.99 -7.96
CA PRO A 750 -17.31 17.79 -8.36
C PRO A 750 -18.24 16.59 -8.49
N LEU A 751 -17.90 15.66 -9.39
CA LEU A 751 -18.56 14.36 -9.44
C LEU A 751 -18.29 13.63 -8.11
N SER A 752 -19.36 13.21 -7.44
CA SER A 752 -19.30 12.24 -6.36
C SER A 752 -19.40 10.87 -7.02
N ALA A 753 -20.64 10.39 -7.28
CA ALA A 753 -20.91 9.06 -7.80
C ALA A 753 -21.40 9.05 -9.25
N ASN A 754 -21.28 7.88 -9.90
CA ASN A 754 -22.26 7.48 -10.91
C ASN A 754 -23.37 6.66 -10.22
N ARG A 755 -24.63 6.86 -10.60
CA ARG A 755 -25.77 6.14 -10.01
C ARG A 755 -26.76 5.77 -11.08
N TYR A 756 -27.25 4.53 -11.08
CA TYR A 756 -28.40 4.20 -11.89
C TYR A 756 -29.67 4.67 -11.19
N SER A 757 -30.53 5.37 -11.92
CA SER A 757 -31.88 5.64 -11.46
C SER A 757 -32.87 5.14 -12.49
N MET A 758 -34.02 4.73 -11.98
CA MET A 758 -35.09 4.22 -12.80
C MET A 758 -36.09 5.34 -13.03
N PHE A 759 -36.38 5.64 -14.30
CA PHE A 759 -37.40 6.59 -14.69
C PHE A 759 -38.35 5.90 -15.65
N ASN A 760 -39.64 5.82 -15.30
CA ASN A 760 -40.68 5.19 -16.11
C ASN A 760 -40.35 3.74 -16.55
N GLY A 761 -39.64 2.96 -15.74
CA GLY A 761 -39.26 1.58 -16.10
C GLY A 761 -38.13 1.47 -17.13
N GLU A 762 -37.35 2.53 -17.36
CA GLU A 762 -36.06 2.48 -18.03
C GLU A 762 -34.94 2.85 -17.06
N ILE A 763 -33.78 2.20 -17.19
CA ILE A 763 -32.59 2.54 -16.41
C ILE A 763 -31.78 3.58 -17.15
N LYS A 764 -31.40 4.66 -16.46
CA LYS A 764 -30.41 5.61 -16.94
C LYS A 764 -29.34 5.80 -15.88
N LEU A 765 -28.08 5.83 -16.33
CA LEU A 765 -26.95 6.20 -15.51
C LEU A 765 -26.94 7.73 -15.36
N PHE A 766 -27.05 8.22 -14.14
CA PHE A 766 -26.93 9.63 -13.80
C PHE A 766 -25.67 9.89 -12.97
N LYS A 767 -25.09 11.06 -13.19
CA LYS A 767 -23.97 11.57 -12.40
C LYS A 767 -24.50 12.27 -11.16
N GLN A 768 -24.11 11.78 -9.98
CA GLN A 768 -24.37 12.42 -8.69
C GLN A 768 -23.24 13.40 -8.38
N TRP A 769 -23.61 14.64 -8.12
CA TRP A 769 -22.66 15.71 -7.82
C TRP A 769 -22.57 15.92 -6.31
N ASP A 770 -21.43 16.42 -5.85
CA ASP A 770 -21.25 16.83 -4.45
C ASP A 770 -22.33 17.86 -4.06
N GLN A 771 -22.74 17.88 -2.79
CA GLN A 771 -23.71 18.84 -2.27
C GLN A 771 -23.11 20.24 -2.10
N SER A 772 -21.80 20.32 -1.86
CA SER A 772 -21.10 21.58 -1.60
C SER A 772 -20.29 22.04 -2.82
N PRO A 773 -20.52 23.25 -3.36
CA PRO A 773 -19.72 23.77 -4.46
C PRO A 773 -18.31 24.16 -4.01
N ILE A 774 -17.35 23.94 -4.90
CA ILE A 774 -15.96 24.40 -4.74
C ILE A 774 -15.63 25.42 -5.82
N TYR A 775 -14.58 26.22 -5.57
CA TYR A 775 -14.09 27.22 -6.51
C TYR A 775 -12.74 26.77 -7.08
N ILE A 776 -12.61 26.74 -8.41
CA ILE A 776 -11.41 26.31 -9.14
C ILE A 776 -10.93 27.46 -10.03
N PRO A 777 -9.62 27.75 -10.14
CA PRO A 777 -9.09 28.72 -11.11
C PRO A 777 -9.50 28.37 -12.54
N LEU A 778 -10.00 29.36 -13.29
CA LEU A 778 -10.54 29.14 -14.64
C LEU A 778 -9.47 28.66 -15.63
N ASP A 779 -8.21 29.06 -15.44
CA ASP A 779 -7.08 28.70 -16.31
C ASP A 779 -6.84 27.18 -16.40
N ILE A 780 -7.22 26.43 -15.36
CA ILE A 780 -7.03 24.97 -15.30
C ILE A 780 -8.32 24.18 -15.56
N VAL A 781 -9.40 24.85 -15.96
CA VAL A 781 -10.66 24.20 -16.34
C VAL A 781 -10.63 23.85 -17.83
N LEU A 782 -11.02 22.61 -18.13
CA LEU A 782 -11.14 22.08 -19.48
C LEU A 782 -12.62 21.93 -19.84
N PHE A 783 -13.06 22.61 -20.89
CA PHE A 783 -14.47 22.68 -21.31
C PHE A 783 -14.84 21.62 -22.36
N ASP A 784 -13.93 21.32 -23.30
CA ASP A 784 -14.20 20.47 -24.48
C ASP A 784 -13.26 19.26 -24.58
N CYS A 785 -13.06 18.50 -23.50
CA CYS A 785 -12.42 17.19 -23.66
C CYS A 785 -13.44 16.19 -24.24
N GLN A 786 -13.01 15.38 -25.20
CA GLN A 786 -13.73 14.18 -25.64
C GLN A 786 -14.26 13.42 -24.40
N LYS A 787 -15.48 12.86 -24.47
CA LYS A 787 -16.13 12.16 -23.36
C LYS A 787 -15.12 11.24 -22.64
N ILE A 788 -14.67 11.67 -21.45
CA ILE A 788 -13.79 10.87 -20.61
C ILE A 788 -14.68 9.82 -19.96
N PHE A 789 -14.83 8.68 -20.63
CA PHE A 789 -15.50 7.54 -20.02
C PHE A 789 -14.57 6.96 -18.95
N ARG A 790 -14.62 7.52 -17.73
CA ARG A 790 -14.07 6.84 -16.56
C ARG A 790 -14.87 5.56 -16.27
N MET A 791 -16.17 5.55 -16.56
CA MET A 791 -17.00 4.34 -16.53
C MET A 791 -18.01 4.28 -17.67
N ASN A 792 -18.12 3.11 -18.33
CA ASN A 792 -19.25 2.81 -19.23
C ASN A 792 -20.44 2.27 -18.40
N PRO A 793 -21.70 2.51 -18.82
CA PRO A 793 -22.85 1.90 -18.16
C PRO A 793 -22.76 0.37 -18.30
N PHE A 794 -22.39 -0.31 -17.21
CA PHE A 794 -22.44 -1.77 -17.03
C PHE A 794 -23.76 -2.41 -17.46
N TYR A 795 -24.90 -1.74 -17.27
CA TYR A 795 -26.22 -2.27 -17.60
C TYR A 795 -26.95 -1.34 -18.58
N GLN A 796 -27.39 -1.93 -19.70
CA GLN A 796 -28.08 -1.24 -20.78
C GLN A 796 -29.62 -1.36 -20.68
N SER A 797 -30.14 -2.33 -19.92
CA SER A 797 -31.58 -2.57 -19.76
C SER A 797 -31.91 -3.27 -18.43
N LEU A 798 -33.17 -3.20 -17.99
CA LEU A 798 -33.66 -3.94 -16.81
C LEU A 798 -33.64 -5.45 -17.04
N ASP A 799 -33.77 -5.90 -18.29
CA ASP A 799 -33.62 -7.31 -18.67
C ASP A 799 -32.20 -7.84 -18.35
N ASN A 800 -31.17 -6.98 -18.48
CA ASN A 800 -29.80 -7.35 -18.13
C ASN A 800 -29.54 -7.37 -16.62
N ILE A 801 -30.28 -6.61 -15.83
CA ILE A 801 -30.16 -6.59 -14.36
C ILE A 801 -30.93 -7.75 -13.76
N PHE A 802 -32.19 -7.93 -14.15
CA PHE A 802 -33.04 -9.02 -13.69
C PHE A 802 -32.80 -10.30 -14.51
N LYS A 803 -31.54 -10.72 -14.63
CA LYS A 803 -31.16 -12.05 -15.13
C LYS A 803 -31.45 -13.11 -14.08
N LYS A 804 -31.67 -14.36 -14.50
CA LYS A 804 -31.87 -15.49 -13.58
C LYS A 804 -30.70 -15.59 -12.61
N ASN A 805 -31.01 -15.85 -11.34
CA ASN A 805 -30.07 -16.14 -10.23
C ASN A 805 -29.28 -14.98 -9.60
N HIS A 806 -29.52 -13.72 -9.97
CA HIS A 806 -28.99 -12.60 -9.17
C HIS A 806 -29.82 -12.39 -7.89
N PRO A 807 -29.20 -12.25 -6.71
CA PRO A 807 -29.91 -11.99 -5.45
C PRO A 807 -30.23 -10.50 -5.27
N PHE A 808 -31.51 -10.20 -5.02
CA PHE A 808 -32.03 -8.86 -4.72
C PHE A 808 -32.65 -8.83 -3.32
N TYR A 809 -32.82 -7.64 -2.73
CA TYR A 809 -33.49 -7.51 -1.43
C TYR A 809 -34.77 -6.69 -1.55
N LEU A 810 -35.85 -7.16 -0.93
CA LEU A 810 -37.12 -6.43 -0.94
C LEU A 810 -37.09 -5.29 0.09
N ILE A 811 -37.27 -4.04 -0.35
CA ILE A 811 -37.49 -2.84 0.49
C ILE A 811 -39.00 -2.55 0.53
N ALA A 812 -39.81 -3.57 0.76
CA ALA A 812 -41.26 -3.44 0.84
C ALA A 812 -41.87 -4.44 1.81
N ASN A 813 -42.93 -4.01 2.48
CA ASN A 813 -43.70 -4.85 3.39
C ASN A 813 -44.62 -5.82 2.61
N PRO A 814 -44.83 -7.06 3.09
CA PRO A 814 -44.55 -7.53 4.45
C PRO A 814 -43.20 -8.22 4.69
N HIS A 815 -42.37 -8.40 3.67
CA HIS A 815 -41.14 -9.19 3.75
C HIS A 815 -39.87 -8.33 3.59
N TYR A 816 -39.87 -7.15 4.22
CA TYR A 816 -38.78 -6.18 4.12
C TYR A 816 -37.43 -6.79 4.54
N GLY A 817 -36.38 -6.56 3.75
CA GLY A 817 -35.04 -7.11 3.96
C GLY A 817 -34.88 -8.59 3.63
N SER A 818 -35.86 -9.23 2.98
CA SER A 818 -35.76 -10.62 2.54
C SER A 818 -35.08 -10.74 1.16
N GLU A 819 -34.29 -11.79 1.00
CA GLU A 819 -33.62 -12.12 -0.26
C GLU A 819 -34.64 -12.61 -1.30
N CYS A 820 -34.47 -12.17 -2.54
CA CYS A 820 -35.35 -12.42 -3.66
C CYS A 820 -34.55 -12.96 -4.85
N SER A 821 -35.02 -14.05 -5.45
CA SER A 821 -34.51 -14.59 -6.72
C SER A 821 -35.47 -14.26 -7.86
N VAL A 822 -34.93 -13.78 -8.97
CA VAL A 822 -35.74 -13.41 -10.15
C VAL A 822 -36.25 -14.65 -10.87
N ILE A 823 -37.56 -14.71 -11.10
CA ILE A 823 -38.19 -15.71 -11.98
C ILE A 823 -38.17 -15.18 -13.42
N HIS A 824 -38.77 -14.01 -13.63
CA HIS A 824 -38.74 -13.29 -14.90
C HIS A 824 -39.08 -11.81 -14.68
N TYR A 825 -38.57 -10.94 -15.55
CA TYR A 825 -39.00 -9.56 -15.66
C TYR A 825 -40.03 -9.42 -16.78
N ASN A 826 -41.17 -8.79 -16.50
CA ASN A 826 -42.20 -8.52 -17.49
C ASN A 826 -42.08 -7.06 -17.97
N SER A 827 -41.41 -6.86 -19.10
CA SER A 827 -41.17 -5.53 -19.69
C SER A 827 -42.44 -4.75 -20.05
N LYS A 828 -43.57 -5.44 -20.34
CA LYS A 828 -44.86 -4.79 -20.65
C LYS A 828 -45.55 -4.22 -19.42
N GLN A 829 -45.51 -4.95 -18.30
CA GLN A 829 -46.13 -4.56 -17.04
C GLN A 829 -45.16 -3.83 -16.09
N LYS A 830 -43.87 -3.72 -16.46
CA LYS A 830 -42.79 -3.08 -15.69
C LYS A 830 -42.67 -3.65 -14.27
N CYS A 831 -42.84 -4.95 -14.13
CA CYS A 831 -42.83 -5.65 -12.85
C CYS A 831 -41.94 -6.89 -12.91
N VAL A 832 -41.38 -7.25 -11.75
CA VAL A 832 -40.51 -8.40 -11.58
C VAL A 832 -41.27 -9.45 -10.80
N SER A 833 -41.35 -10.66 -11.35
CA SER A 833 -41.82 -11.82 -10.59
C SER A 833 -40.63 -12.45 -9.87
N VAL A 834 -40.75 -12.59 -8.55
CA VAL A 834 -39.66 -13.05 -7.69
C VAL A 834 -40.11 -14.19 -6.78
N VAL A 835 -39.15 -15.04 -6.41
CA VAL A 835 -39.25 -15.94 -5.25
C VAL A 835 -38.60 -15.23 -4.07
N ILE A 836 -39.35 -14.99 -3.01
CA ILE A 836 -38.87 -14.44 -1.74
C ILE A 836 -38.49 -15.60 -0.82
N HIS A 837 -37.26 -15.60 -0.32
CA HIS A 837 -36.75 -16.61 0.61
C HIS A 837 -36.96 -16.13 2.04
N LEU A 838 -37.90 -16.75 2.76
CA LEU A 838 -38.17 -16.43 4.15
C LEU A 838 -37.25 -17.23 5.06
N ARG A 839 -36.61 -16.53 6.00
CA ARG A 839 -35.82 -17.14 7.07
C ARG A 839 -36.32 -16.65 8.41
N SER A 840 -36.46 -17.57 9.36
CA SER A 840 -36.83 -17.26 10.73
C SER A 840 -35.73 -16.44 11.43
N LEU A 841 -36.13 -15.59 12.36
CA LEU A 841 -35.24 -14.69 13.11
C LEU A 841 -35.09 -15.15 14.57
N PRO A 842 -33.90 -15.04 15.18
CA PRO A 842 -33.72 -15.31 16.61
C PRO A 842 -34.50 -14.29 17.47
N LEU A 843 -35.26 -14.78 18.46
CA LEU A 843 -36.03 -13.93 19.39
C LEU A 843 -35.12 -13.33 20.49
N ILE A 844 -34.96 -12.01 20.46
CA ILE A 844 -34.08 -11.27 21.40
C ILE A 844 -34.81 -10.31 22.35
N GLU A 845 -36.14 -10.21 22.28
CA GLU A 845 -36.94 -9.26 23.10
C GLU A 845 -36.70 -9.42 24.62
N ASP A 846 -36.55 -10.65 25.10
CA ASP A 846 -36.26 -10.92 26.52
C ASP A 846 -34.90 -10.37 26.96
N LEU A 847 -33.91 -10.34 26.04
CA LEU A 847 -32.59 -9.78 26.33
C LEU A 847 -32.69 -8.26 26.46
N MET A 848 -33.43 -7.61 25.55
CA MET A 848 -33.64 -6.16 25.56
C MET A 848 -34.38 -5.70 26.83
N LYS A 849 -35.44 -6.41 27.23
CA LYS A 849 -36.20 -6.09 28.46
C LYS A 849 -35.36 -6.22 29.74
N ASN A 850 -34.41 -7.15 29.76
CA ASN A 850 -33.57 -7.42 30.92
C ASN A 850 -32.22 -6.71 30.89
N TYR A 851 -31.93 -5.87 29.88
CA TYR A 851 -30.62 -5.24 29.66
C TYR A 851 -30.09 -4.55 30.92
N THR A 852 -30.88 -3.67 31.54
CA THR A 852 -30.49 -2.92 32.74
C THR A 852 -30.21 -3.83 33.94
N ILE A 853 -30.99 -4.90 34.10
CA ILE A 853 -30.82 -5.88 35.18
C ILE A 853 -29.54 -6.68 34.98
N ILE A 854 -29.24 -7.08 33.74
CA ILE A 854 -28.03 -7.83 33.39
C ILE A 854 -26.79 -6.98 33.64
N MET A 855 -26.81 -5.70 33.24
CA MET A 855 -25.72 -4.75 33.50
C MET A 855 -25.50 -4.55 35.00
N GLN A 856 -26.56 -4.33 35.79
CA GLN A 856 -26.45 -4.15 37.25
C GLN A 856 -25.95 -5.40 37.99
N LYS A 857 -26.21 -6.59 37.44
CA LYS A 857 -25.72 -7.86 38.01
C LYS A 857 -24.24 -8.11 37.71
N ASN A 858 -23.79 -7.70 36.52
CA ASN A 858 -22.45 -8.00 36.02
C ASN A 858 -21.43 -6.87 36.23
N PHE A 859 -21.87 -5.65 36.55
CA PHE A 859 -21.01 -4.48 36.70
C PHE A 859 -21.11 -3.82 38.08
N LEU A 860 -20.03 -3.15 38.47
CA LEU A 860 -19.93 -2.35 39.69
C LEU A 860 -19.73 -0.89 39.31
N SER A 861 -20.44 0.02 39.96
CA SER A 861 -20.18 1.46 39.80
C SER A 861 -18.78 1.82 40.30
N GLU A 862 -18.18 2.88 39.77
CA GLU A 862 -16.87 3.37 40.18
C GLU A 862 -16.77 3.51 41.69
N LYS A 863 -17.81 4.07 42.32
CA LYS A 863 -17.87 4.25 43.77
C LYS A 863 -17.81 2.92 44.51
N LYS A 864 -18.60 1.92 44.07
CA LYS A 864 -18.65 0.60 44.71
C LYS A 864 -17.33 -0.15 44.53
N LEU A 865 -16.77 -0.15 43.32
CA LEU A 865 -15.47 -0.77 43.05
C LEU A 865 -14.35 -0.11 43.86
N ALA A 866 -14.25 1.22 43.83
CA ALA A 866 -13.22 1.95 44.57
C ALA A 866 -13.32 1.69 46.08
N SER A 867 -14.53 1.64 46.65
CA SER A 867 -14.72 1.36 48.07
C SER A 867 -14.38 -0.09 48.46
N THR A 868 -14.72 -1.07 47.60
CA THR A 868 -14.36 -2.48 47.84
C THR A 868 -12.85 -2.68 47.79
N VAL A 869 -12.18 -2.17 46.75
CA VAL A 869 -10.72 -2.27 46.59
C VAL A 869 -10.00 -1.49 47.70
N ALA A 870 -10.42 -0.25 48.00
CA ALA A 870 -9.82 0.57 49.04
C ALA A 870 -9.79 -0.15 50.40
N LYS A 871 -10.85 -0.91 50.72
CA LYS A 871 -10.93 -1.73 51.93
C LYS A 871 -10.05 -2.98 51.88
N SER A 872 -9.92 -3.62 50.72
CA SER A 872 -9.14 -4.87 50.59
C SER A 872 -7.62 -4.62 50.64
N ILE A 873 -7.12 -3.56 49.98
CA ILE A 873 -5.70 -3.22 49.97
C ILE A 873 -5.29 -2.10 50.94
N ASN A 874 -6.23 -1.58 51.75
CA ASN A 874 -6.00 -0.52 52.74
C ASN A 874 -5.38 0.76 52.16
N VAL A 875 -5.97 1.29 51.08
CA VAL A 875 -5.55 2.56 50.45
C VAL A 875 -6.73 3.53 50.33
N PRO A 876 -6.51 4.85 50.27
CA PRO A 876 -7.59 5.82 50.06
C PRO A 876 -8.36 5.59 48.74
N GLU A 877 -9.69 5.74 48.75
CA GLU A 877 -10.52 5.57 47.54
C GLU A 877 -10.04 6.43 46.35
N ILE A 878 -9.51 7.63 46.64
CA ILE A 878 -9.00 8.54 45.61
C ILE A 878 -7.79 7.97 44.84
N VAL A 879 -6.95 7.16 45.50
CA VAL A 879 -5.80 6.50 44.88
C VAL A 879 -6.27 5.42 43.92
N VAL A 880 -7.25 4.61 44.33
CA VAL A 880 -7.86 3.60 43.45
C VAL A 880 -8.46 4.28 42.21
N ARG A 881 -9.23 5.35 42.39
CA ARG A 881 -9.83 6.10 41.27
C ARG A 881 -8.78 6.72 40.34
N ARG A 882 -7.59 7.07 40.85
CA ARG A 882 -6.47 7.61 40.08
C ARG A 882 -5.77 6.52 39.26
N VAL A 883 -5.51 5.35 39.85
CA VAL A 883 -4.87 4.20 39.19
C VAL A 883 -5.73 3.60 38.06
N LEU A 884 -7.05 3.62 38.21
CA LEU A 884 -7.99 3.20 37.14
C LEU A 884 -7.87 4.07 35.87
N GLY A 885 -7.31 5.28 35.98
CA GLY A 885 -7.09 6.18 34.85
C GLY A 885 -5.66 6.17 34.32
N SER A 886 -5.23 7.29 33.72
CA SER A 886 -3.84 7.51 33.30
C SER A 886 -3.01 8.13 34.42
N VAL A 887 -1.81 7.59 34.66
CA VAL A 887 -0.81 8.13 35.59
C VAL A 887 0.49 8.31 34.82
N MET A 888 0.91 9.55 34.59
CA MET A 888 2.06 9.86 33.73
C MET A 888 3.31 10.15 34.56
N ILE A 889 4.42 9.51 34.19
CA ILE A 889 5.77 9.72 34.75
C ILE A 889 6.69 10.34 33.69
N THR A 890 7.38 11.43 34.03
CA THR A 890 8.41 12.10 33.23
C THR A 890 9.82 11.71 33.65
N PHE A 891 10.70 11.46 32.67
CA PHE A 891 12.14 11.25 32.90
C PHE A 891 12.98 11.67 31.69
N LEU A 892 14.26 11.97 31.91
CA LEU A 892 15.23 12.31 30.86
C LEU A 892 15.86 11.04 30.30
N ASN A 893 15.90 10.92 28.97
CA ASN A 893 16.59 9.82 28.28
C ASN A 893 18.10 10.10 28.16
N LYS A 894 18.89 9.11 27.70
CA LYS A 894 20.34 9.23 27.45
C LYS A 894 20.76 10.43 26.57
N ASN A 895 19.84 10.96 25.75
CA ASN A 895 20.05 12.09 24.85
C ASN A 895 19.40 13.39 25.39
N GLU A 896 19.19 13.50 26.70
CA GLU A 896 18.57 14.67 27.39
C GLU A 896 17.13 15.02 26.98
N ASN A 897 16.49 14.19 26.14
CA ASN A 897 15.08 14.36 25.78
C ASN A 897 14.13 13.89 26.89
N ILE A 898 13.10 14.70 27.20
CA ILE A 898 12.03 14.35 28.15
C ILE A 898 11.14 13.27 27.54
N LYS A 899 11.11 12.09 28.16
CA LYS A 899 10.17 11.01 27.85
C LYS A 899 9.05 10.95 28.90
N ARG A 900 7.87 10.50 28.46
CA ARG A 900 6.70 10.24 29.30
C ARG A 900 6.31 8.77 29.22
N ILE A 901 6.11 8.13 30.35
CA ILE A 901 5.58 6.76 30.46
C ILE A 901 4.29 6.80 31.28
N ASN A 902 3.28 6.03 30.85
CA ASN A 902 2.07 5.84 31.62
C ASN A 902 2.20 4.58 32.50
N VAL A 903 1.95 4.74 33.80
CA VAL A 903 1.85 3.65 34.78
C VAL A 903 0.42 3.47 35.33
N GLY A 904 -0.58 4.16 34.76
CA GLY A 904 -1.99 3.93 35.10
C GLY A 904 -2.62 2.82 34.26
N LEU A 905 -3.66 2.16 34.77
CA LEU A 905 -4.32 1.03 34.09
C LEU A 905 -5.16 1.46 32.87
N LYS A 906 -5.48 2.75 32.72
CA LYS A 906 -6.26 3.30 31.60
C LYS A 906 -7.60 2.58 31.34
N PHE A 907 -8.28 2.12 32.38
CA PHE A 907 -9.66 1.65 32.25
C PHE A 907 -10.63 2.83 32.08
N LYS A 908 -10.25 4.05 32.43
CA LYS A 908 -11.07 5.26 32.19
C LYS A 908 -10.21 6.48 31.88
N GLY A 909 -10.81 7.50 31.28
CA GLY A 909 -10.18 8.82 31.20
C GLY A 909 -10.96 9.79 30.33
N LYS A 910 -10.33 10.90 29.94
CA LYS A 910 -10.92 11.85 28.99
C LYS A 910 -9.98 12.15 27.83
N LYS A 911 -10.53 12.24 26.62
CA LYS A 911 -9.87 12.71 25.39
C LYS A 911 -10.74 13.82 24.82
N ASP A 912 -10.16 15.00 24.58
CA ASP A 912 -10.89 16.21 24.14
C ASP A 912 -12.16 16.50 24.95
N SER A 913 -12.04 16.43 26.28
CA SER A 913 -13.12 16.61 27.27
C SER A 913 -14.22 15.54 27.29
N LYS A 914 -14.17 14.51 26.43
CA LYS A 914 -15.12 13.40 26.39
C LYS A 914 -14.59 12.16 27.13
N PRO A 915 -15.44 11.41 27.87
CA PRO A 915 -15.02 10.21 28.56
C PRO A 915 -14.62 9.09 27.59
N TYR A 916 -13.66 8.25 27.96
CA TYR A 916 -13.31 7.02 27.24
C TYR A 916 -13.24 5.82 28.20
N CYS A 917 -13.51 4.63 27.67
CA CYS A 917 -13.47 3.36 28.39
C CYS A 917 -12.62 2.31 27.66
N LEU A 918 -12.25 1.24 28.38
CA LEU A 918 -11.55 0.09 27.82
C LEU A 918 -12.53 -1.09 27.69
N PRO A 919 -12.82 -1.57 26.46
CA PRO A 919 -13.73 -2.69 26.23
C PRO A 919 -13.36 -3.93 27.05
N GLY A 920 -14.36 -4.60 27.62
CA GLY A 920 -14.17 -5.80 28.46
C GLY A 920 -13.77 -5.52 29.92
N TYR A 921 -13.41 -4.27 30.26
CA TYR A 921 -13.03 -3.88 31.63
C TYR A 921 -13.92 -2.77 32.20
N SER A 922 -14.35 -1.81 31.38
CA SER A 922 -15.17 -0.68 31.80
C SER A 922 -16.16 -0.20 30.74
N CYS A 923 -17.23 0.44 31.18
CA CYS A 923 -18.20 1.13 30.33
C CYS A 923 -18.65 2.45 30.99
N TYR A 924 -19.24 3.36 30.21
CA TYR A 924 -19.73 4.66 30.68
C TYR A 924 -21.21 4.76 30.36
N ASP A 925 -22.05 4.91 31.39
CA ASP A 925 -23.50 5.00 31.26
C ASP A 925 -24.06 6.02 32.25
N VAL A 926 -25.09 6.78 31.85
CA VAL A 926 -25.76 7.81 32.66
C VAL A 926 -24.78 8.69 33.46
N ASN A 927 -23.76 9.22 32.79
CA ASN A 927 -22.69 10.04 33.37
C ASN A 927 -21.78 9.38 34.44
N GLU A 928 -21.82 8.07 34.62
CA GLU A 928 -21.01 7.32 35.58
C GLU A 928 -20.20 6.19 34.90
N TYR A 929 -19.02 5.86 35.45
CA TYR A 929 -18.23 4.72 35.01
C TYR A 929 -18.64 3.44 35.74
N PHE A 930 -18.75 2.35 34.99
CA PHE A 930 -18.99 1.00 35.49
C PHE A 930 -17.84 0.08 35.10
N PHE A 931 -17.57 -0.91 35.95
CA PHE A 931 -16.42 -1.82 35.82
C PHE A 931 -16.84 -3.27 36.08
N VAL A 932 -16.22 -4.22 35.39
CA VAL A 932 -16.41 -5.65 35.68
C VAL A 932 -15.74 -6.03 37.01
N PRO A 933 -16.27 -7.02 37.77
CA PRO A 933 -15.67 -7.48 39.02
C PRO A 933 -14.20 -7.89 38.91
N LYS A 934 -13.79 -8.44 37.76
CA LYS A 934 -12.39 -8.83 37.48
C LYS A 934 -11.39 -7.66 37.63
N VAL A 935 -11.84 -6.41 37.47
CA VAL A 935 -10.98 -5.23 37.69
C VAL A 935 -10.51 -5.14 39.14
N ILE A 936 -11.28 -5.65 40.11
CA ILE A 936 -10.86 -5.72 41.51
C ILE A 936 -9.59 -6.55 41.64
N GLU A 937 -9.61 -7.78 41.12
CA GLU A 937 -8.47 -8.70 41.15
C GLU A 937 -7.23 -8.10 40.48
N ILE A 938 -7.41 -7.40 39.36
CA ILE A 938 -6.31 -6.75 38.63
C ILE A 938 -5.69 -5.61 39.45
N VAL A 939 -6.50 -4.78 40.10
CA VAL A 939 -5.98 -3.68 40.93
C VAL A 939 -5.29 -4.22 42.20
N GLU A 940 -5.83 -5.28 42.79
CA GLU A 940 -5.21 -5.98 43.93
C GLU A 940 -3.87 -6.62 43.54
N GLU A 941 -3.80 -7.25 42.37
CA GLU A 941 -2.54 -7.80 41.83
C GLU A 941 -1.54 -6.67 41.51
N TYR A 942 -2.01 -5.55 40.97
CA TYR A 942 -1.16 -4.40 40.65
C TYR A 942 -0.52 -3.83 41.91
N HIS A 943 -1.30 -3.66 42.98
CA HIS A 943 -0.81 -3.22 44.28
C HIS A 943 0.22 -4.19 44.88
N ARG A 944 -0.02 -5.50 44.77
CA ARG A 944 0.90 -6.54 45.28
C ARG A 944 2.23 -6.56 44.52
N LYS A 945 2.22 -6.34 43.21
CA LYS A 945 3.43 -6.37 42.37
C LYS A 945 4.21 -5.07 42.37
N PHE A 946 3.53 -3.92 42.46
CA PHE A 946 4.15 -2.59 42.35
C PHE A 946 3.62 -1.61 43.41
N PRO A 947 3.83 -1.90 44.70
CA PRO A 947 3.32 -1.07 45.81
C PRO A 947 3.86 0.37 45.76
N GLU A 948 5.06 0.59 45.21
CA GLU A 948 5.68 1.91 45.07
C GLU A 948 4.82 2.91 44.29
N VAL A 949 4.05 2.45 43.30
CA VAL A 949 3.15 3.32 42.52
C VAL A 949 2.01 3.83 43.40
N PHE A 950 1.45 2.96 44.24
CA PHE A 950 0.37 3.34 45.15
C PHE A 950 0.89 4.23 46.26
N GLN A 951 2.09 3.97 46.81
CA GLN A 951 2.71 4.82 47.82
C GLN A 951 2.99 6.23 47.27
N MET A 952 3.48 6.34 46.03
CA MET A 952 3.68 7.61 45.35
C MET A 952 2.35 8.39 45.27
N LEU A 953 1.26 7.73 44.85
CA LEU A 953 -0.06 8.36 44.72
C LEU A 953 -0.70 8.74 46.06
N ILE A 954 -0.40 8.01 47.14
CA ILE A 954 -0.82 8.35 48.51
C ILE A 954 -0.12 9.62 48.98
N ASN A 955 1.19 9.70 48.74
CA ASN A 955 2.03 10.79 49.25
C ASN A 955 1.92 12.07 48.42
N LEU A 956 1.65 11.96 47.12
CA LEU A 956 1.74 13.05 46.16
C LEU A 956 0.49 13.11 45.28
N ASN A 957 -0.13 14.29 45.20
CA ASN A 957 -1.25 14.57 44.29
C ASN A 957 -0.80 15.53 43.17
N LYS A 958 -0.18 14.99 42.12
CA LYS A 958 0.33 15.77 40.97
C LYS A 958 -0.39 15.40 39.67
N PRO A 959 -0.53 16.34 38.71
CA PRO A 959 -1.05 16.03 37.38
C PRO A 959 -0.09 15.14 36.58
N VAL A 960 1.22 15.35 36.72
CA VAL A 960 2.31 14.56 36.14
C VAL A 960 3.37 14.36 37.23
N TYR A 961 3.92 13.14 37.33
CA TYR A 961 4.92 12.75 38.31
C TYR A 961 6.30 12.65 37.66
N ASP A 962 7.36 12.84 38.43
CA ASP A 962 8.73 12.62 37.95
C ASP A 962 9.25 11.25 38.40
N LEU A 963 10.28 10.74 37.72
CA LEU A 963 10.92 9.46 38.09
C LEU A 963 11.34 9.41 39.57
N VAL A 964 11.74 10.56 40.11
CA VAL A 964 12.16 10.72 41.51
C VAL A 964 10.99 10.59 42.48
N ASP A 965 9.76 10.89 42.05
CA ASP A 965 8.56 10.73 42.88
C ASP A 965 8.22 9.25 43.10
N LEU A 966 8.53 8.38 42.12
CA LEU A 966 8.30 6.94 42.21
C LEU A 966 9.39 6.22 43.02
N PHE A 967 10.62 6.77 43.04
CA PHE A 967 11.77 6.20 43.76
C PHE A 967 12.44 7.26 44.65
N PRO A 968 11.80 7.69 45.75
CA PRO A 968 12.28 8.79 46.59
C PRO A 968 13.53 8.46 47.42
N ASP A 969 13.75 7.19 47.76
CA ASP A 969 14.80 6.76 48.73
C ASP A 969 16.24 6.96 48.24
N ASP A 970 16.47 7.11 46.94
CA ASP A 970 17.82 7.06 46.37
C ASP A 970 18.47 8.44 46.13
N LEU A 971 17.76 9.55 46.42
CA LEU A 971 18.31 10.91 46.21
C LEU A 971 19.20 11.42 47.35
N PHE A 972 19.15 10.78 48.53
CA PHE A 972 19.99 11.16 49.67
C PHE A 972 21.48 10.84 49.44
N ALA A 973 21.82 9.96 48.49
CA ALA A 973 23.21 9.69 48.10
C ALA A 973 23.78 10.71 47.08
N VAL A 974 22.93 11.41 46.31
CA VAL A 974 23.38 12.29 45.21
C VAL A 974 23.32 13.78 45.59
N ARG A 975 22.43 14.19 46.50
CA ARG A 975 22.28 15.63 46.85
C ARG A 975 23.31 16.17 47.83
N LYS A 976 24.12 15.34 48.50
CA LYS A 976 25.12 15.83 49.48
C LYS A 976 26.46 16.27 48.85
N SER A 977 26.68 16.01 47.57
CA SER A 977 27.87 16.45 46.83
C SER A 977 27.51 17.53 45.80
N HIS A 978 27.04 18.68 46.27
CA HIS A 978 26.92 19.92 45.46
C HIS A 978 28.28 20.63 45.26
N GLN A 979 29.35 19.85 45.11
CA GLN A 979 30.68 20.38 44.83
C GLN A 979 31.58 19.30 44.19
N LEU A 980 31.30 18.92 42.95
CA LEU A 980 32.31 18.70 41.89
C LEU A 980 31.60 18.28 40.60
N PHE A 981 31.80 19.09 39.56
CA PHE A 981 31.76 18.65 38.18
C PHE A 981 32.70 17.44 38.01
N ILE A 982 32.32 16.51 37.13
CA ILE A 982 32.96 15.21 36.81
C ILE A 982 32.47 14.05 37.71
N PHE A 983 31.30 13.51 37.38
CA PHE A 983 30.95 12.13 37.71
C PHE A 983 30.88 11.30 36.42
N ASN A 984 31.55 10.14 36.44
CA ASN A 984 31.57 9.16 35.36
C ASN A 984 30.15 8.88 34.81
N SER A 985 29.94 9.14 33.52
CA SER A 985 28.72 8.88 32.77
C SER A 985 28.18 7.46 32.95
N LEU A 986 29.06 6.48 33.17
CA LEU A 986 28.71 5.07 33.38
C LEU A 986 27.84 4.78 34.61
N ILE A 987 28.00 5.49 35.74
CA ILE A 987 27.22 5.21 36.97
C ILE A 987 25.80 5.78 36.85
N LEU A 988 25.67 6.99 36.31
CA LEU A 988 24.36 7.60 36.02
C LEU A 988 23.60 6.77 34.97
N ILE A 989 24.30 6.27 33.95
CA ILE A 989 23.74 5.38 32.92
C ILE A 989 23.28 4.03 33.52
N ARG A 990 24.07 3.42 34.42
CA ARG A 990 23.69 2.16 35.10
C ARG A 990 22.49 2.38 36.03
N PHE A 991 22.48 3.47 36.78
CA PHE A 991 21.39 3.86 37.67
C PHE A 991 20.08 4.11 36.91
N LEU A 992 20.13 4.90 35.82
CA LEU A 992 18.97 5.11 34.94
C LEU A 992 18.54 3.80 34.27
N SER A 993 19.48 2.94 33.87
CA SER A 993 19.19 1.64 33.26
C SER A 993 18.36 0.73 34.17
N ASP A 994 18.73 0.59 35.44
CA ASP A 994 18.02 -0.31 36.37
C ASP A 994 16.62 0.22 36.75
N LYS A 995 16.43 1.54 36.82
CA LYS A 995 15.11 2.15 37.05
C LYS A 995 14.22 2.08 35.80
N ILE A 996 14.80 2.24 34.61
CA ILE A 996 14.09 2.02 33.34
C ILE A 996 13.69 0.54 33.20
N LYS A 997 14.51 -0.42 33.64
CA LYS A 997 14.13 -1.84 33.69
C LYS A 997 12.90 -2.08 34.58
N LYS A 998 12.81 -1.44 35.74
CA LYS A 998 11.61 -1.52 36.61
C LYS A 998 10.38 -0.84 36.01
N LEU A 999 10.55 0.28 35.30
CA LEU A 999 9.42 0.89 34.56
C LEU A 999 8.96 0.00 33.40
N ASN A 1000 9.90 -0.65 32.71
CA ASN A 1000 9.58 -1.59 31.65
C ASN A 1000 8.93 -2.86 32.20
N SER A 1001 9.23 -3.31 33.42
CA SER A 1001 8.55 -4.47 34.00
C SER A 1001 7.07 -4.20 34.31
N ILE A 1002 6.70 -2.97 34.69
CA ILE A 1002 5.28 -2.55 34.80
C ILE A 1002 4.61 -2.64 33.43
N ARG A 1003 5.27 -2.14 32.38
CA ARG A 1003 4.73 -2.19 31.01
C ARG A 1003 4.58 -3.63 30.50
N ASN A 1004 5.60 -4.46 30.68
CA ASN A 1004 5.56 -5.87 30.30
C ASN A 1004 4.43 -6.61 31.05
N TRP A 1005 4.14 -6.21 32.29
CA TRP A 1005 3.01 -6.75 33.03
C TRP A 1005 1.66 -6.28 32.45
N PHE A 1006 1.50 -5.01 32.07
CA PHE A 1006 0.30 -4.57 31.34
C PHE A 1006 0.10 -5.31 30.02
N ASP A 1007 1.19 -5.60 29.30
CA ASP A 1007 1.17 -6.40 28.08
C ASP A 1007 0.73 -7.84 28.37
N SER A 1008 1.17 -8.43 29.49
CA SER A 1008 0.76 -9.79 29.90
C SER A 1008 -0.73 -9.93 30.23
N ILE A 1009 -1.40 -8.85 30.61
CA ILE A 1009 -2.85 -8.83 30.93
C ILE A 1009 -3.68 -8.32 29.73
N SER A 1010 -3.05 -8.09 28.56
CA SER A 1010 -3.71 -7.59 27.34
C SER A 1010 -4.34 -6.20 27.46
N ILE A 1011 -3.89 -5.39 28.43
CA ILE A 1011 -4.38 -4.01 28.64
C ILE A 1011 -3.83 -3.07 27.56
N SER A 1012 -2.59 -3.32 27.11
CA SER A 1012 -1.91 -2.47 26.12
C SER A 1012 -2.32 -2.73 24.67
N SER A 1013 -2.90 -3.89 24.37
CA SER A 1013 -3.29 -4.30 23.01
C SER A 1013 -4.71 -3.86 22.62
N SER A 1014 -5.52 -3.44 23.58
CA SER A 1014 -6.94 -3.13 23.38
C SER A 1014 -7.14 -1.62 23.15
N GLU A 1015 -7.91 -1.24 22.13
CA GLU A 1015 -8.20 0.17 21.83
C GLU A 1015 -9.24 0.79 22.78
N HIS A 1016 -9.08 2.09 23.08
CA HIS A 1016 -10.01 2.85 23.93
C HIS A 1016 -11.19 3.39 23.11
N ILE A 1017 -12.41 3.25 23.65
CA ILE A 1017 -13.64 3.76 23.02
C ILE A 1017 -14.03 5.11 23.63
N VAL A 1018 -14.29 6.14 22.79
CA VAL A 1018 -14.78 7.47 23.20
C VAL A 1018 -16.31 7.47 23.31
N ALA A 1019 -16.87 8.10 24.35
CA ALA A 1019 -18.28 8.00 24.75
C ALA A 1019 -19.35 8.65 23.83
N ASP A 1020 -18.99 9.13 22.63
CA ASP A 1020 -19.98 9.69 21.67
C ASP A 1020 -20.56 8.64 20.72
N ALA A 1021 -20.36 7.37 21.06
CA ALA A 1021 -20.74 6.21 20.29
C ALA A 1021 -21.60 5.29 21.16
N GLU A 1022 -22.68 4.78 20.58
CA GLU A 1022 -23.59 3.84 21.24
C GLU A 1022 -22.99 2.45 21.13
N TYR A 1023 -22.86 1.70 22.24
CA TYR A 1023 -22.25 0.37 22.21
C TYR A 1023 -22.91 -0.59 23.19
N LEU A 1024 -22.94 -1.87 22.79
CA LEU A 1024 -23.23 -2.99 23.68
C LEU A 1024 -21.95 -3.46 24.36
N ASP A 1025 -22.11 -3.83 25.62
CA ASP A 1025 -21.04 -4.45 26.41
C ASP A 1025 -20.77 -5.89 25.95
N ASN A 1026 -19.52 -6.34 26.07
CA ASN A 1026 -19.09 -7.69 25.68
C ASN A 1026 -19.96 -8.79 26.31
N CYS A 1027 -20.40 -8.64 27.58
CA CYS A 1027 -21.24 -9.66 28.20
C CYS A 1027 -22.60 -9.84 27.50
N ILE A 1028 -23.16 -8.76 26.97
CA ILE A 1028 -24.42 -8.77 26.22
C ILE A 1028 -24.19 -9.38 24.83
N ILE A 1029 -23.06 -9.06 24.20
CA ILE A 1029 -22.63 -9.66 22.92
C ILE A 1029 -22.52 -11.20 23.07
N HIS A 1030 -21.85 -11.70 24.12
CA HIS A 1030 -21.72 -13.15 24.35
C HIS A 1030 -23.07 -13.84 24.64
N LEU A 1031 -24.02 -13.16 25.31
CA LEU A 1031 -25.37 -13.69 25.50
C LEU A 1031 -26.16 -13.73 24.17
N LEU A 1032 -25.95 -12.73 23.32
CA LEU A 1032 -26.53 -12.67 21.98
C LEU A 1032 -25.98 -13.81 21.11
N GLU A 1033 -24.67 -14.06 21.12
CA GLU A 1033 -24.04 -15.20 20.44
C GLU A 1033 -24.62 -16.53 20.89
N LYS A 1034 -24.74 -16.76 22.21
CA LYS A 1034 -25.35 -17.99 22.74
C LYS A 1034 -26.77 -18.20 22.24
N LYS A 1035 -27.57 -17.13 22.14
CA LYS A 1035 -28.93 -17.20 21.56
C LYS A 1035 -28.90 -17.53 20.07
N ILE A 1036 -27.99 -16.92 19.30
CA ILE A 1036 -27.83 -17.20 17.86
C ILE A 1036 -27.42 -18.66 17.64
N ILE A 1037 -26.44 -19.17 18.38
CA ILE A 1037 -25.97 -20.55 18.29
C ILE A 1037 -27.09 -21.53 18.66
N ALA A 1038 -27.81 -21.29 19.76
CA ALA A 1038 -28.94 -22.11 20.17
C ALA A 1038 -30.06 -22.12 19.12
N PHE A 1039 -30.35 -20.97 18.51
CA PHE A 1039 -31.33 -20.85 17.44
C PHE A 1039 -30.92 -21.63 16.19
N LYS A 1040 -29.66 -21.53 15.75
CA LYS A 1040 -29.11 -22.31 14.63
C LYS A 1040 -29.22 -23.81 14.87
N ALA A 1041 -28.83 -24.27 16.06
CA ALA A 1041 -28.94 -25.68 16.44
C ALA A 1041 -30.40 -26.17 16.41
N SER A 1042 -31.37 -25.31 16.77
CA SER A 1042 -32.80 -25.63 16.73
C SER A 1042 -33.37 -25.77 15.31
N ILE A 1043 -32.73 -25.14 14.32
CA ILE A 1043 -33.20 -25.10 12.92
C ILE A 1043 -32.50 -26.14 12.04
N MET A 1044 -31.28 -26.59 12.37
CA MET A 1044 -30.54 -27.60 11.58
C MET A 1044 -31.35 -28.87 11.26
N ASN A 1045 -32.36 -29.22 12.08
CA ASN A 1045 -33.22 -30.39 11.87
C ASN A 1045 -34.58 -30.10 11.19
N ARG A 1046 -34.88 -28.85 10.79
CA ARG A 1046 -36.21 -28.41 10.30
C ARG A 1046 -36.24 -27.67 8.95
N ILE A 1047 -35.14 -27.61 8.20
CA ILE A 1047 -35.04 -26.73 7.02
C ILE A 1047 -35.88 -27.27 5.84
N LYS A 1048 -37.11 -26.77 5.71
CA LYS A 1048 -37.67 -26.39 4.40
C LYS A 1048 -37.58 -24.87 4.34
N GLU A 1049 -36.81 -24.31 3.40
CA GLU A 1049 -36.86 -22.88 3.14
C GLU A 1049 -38.28 -22.51 2.71
N GLU A 1050 -38.97 -21.69 3.50
CA GLU A 1050 -40.29 -21.20 3.14
C GLU A 1050 -40.13 -20.14 2.04
N THR A 1051 -40.54 -20.48 0.83
CA THR A 1051 -40.48 -19.57 -0.31
C THR A 1051 -41.87 -19.03 -0.62
N VAL A 1052 -41.97 -17.72 -0.85
CA VAL A 1052 -43.22 -17.08 -1.30
C VAL A 1052 -42.98 -16.40 -2.63
N THR A 1053 -43.86 -16.60 -3.60
CA THR A 1053 -43.79 -15.89 -4.88
C THR A 1053 -44.56 -14.59 -4.83
N GLY A 1054 -44.00 -13.53 -5.41
CA GLY A 1054 -44.68 -12.23 -5.51
C GLY A 1054 -44.31 -11.46 -6.77
N GLN A 1055 -45.09 -10.43 -7.06
CA GLN A 1055 -44.88 -9.54 -8.20
C GLN A 1055 -44.79 -8.11 -7.69
N PHE A 1056 -43.67 -7.44 -7.94
CA PHE A 1056 -43.39 -6.11 -7.42
C PHE A 1056 -42.84 -5.20 -8.51
N LEU A 1057 -42.99 -3.89 -8.30
CA LEU A 1057 -42.29 -2.88 -9.10
C LEU A 1057 -40.80 -2.90 -8.74
N PRO A 1058 -39.88 -2.63 -9.70
CA PRO A 1058 -38.45 -2.63 -9.41
C PRO A 1058 -38.03 -1.65 -8.31
N GLU A 1059 -38.78 -0.56 -8.09
CA GLU A 1059 -38.55 0.44 -7.00
C GLU A 1059 -38.66 -0.15 -5.60
N ASN A 1060 -39.35 -1.29 -5.47
CA ASN A 1060 -39.52 -1.97 -4.19
C ASN A 1060 -38.32 -2.87 -3.85
N PHE A 1061 -37.29 -2.93 -4.69
CA PHE A 1061 -36.09 -3.72 -4.44
C PHE A 1061 -34.88 -2.82 -4.22
N TYR A 1062 -34.03 -3.22 -3.28
CA TYR A 1062 -32.64 -2.82 -3.31
C TYR A 1062 -31.96 -3.56 -4.46
N ILE A 1063 -31.41 -2.78 -5.39
CA ILE A 1063 -30.64 -3.26 -6.53
C ILE A 1063 -29.18 -2.85 -6.26
N PRO A 1064 -28.31 -3.79 -5.85
CA PRO A 1064 -26.91 -3.49 -5.53
C PRO A 1064 -26.17 -2.79 -6.67
N GLU A 1065 -26.56 -3.10 -7.90
CA GLU A 1065 -26.00 -2.53 -9.13
C GLU A 1065 -26.27 -1.02 -9.27
N PHE A 1066 -27.27 -0.48 -8.56
CA PHE A 1066 -27.65 0.92 -8.65
C PHE A 1066 -26.84 1.85 -7.75
N ASP A 1067 -26.21 1.32 -6.70
CA ASP A 1067 -25.56 2.12 -5.66
C ASP A 1067 -24.03 1.93 -5.68
N LEU A 1068 -23.36 2.64 -6.61
CA LEU A 1068 -21.93 2.44 -6.88
C LEU A 1068 -21.01 3.01 -5.78
N GLU A 1069 -21.49 3.96 -4.96
CA GLU A 1069 -20.71 4.56 -3.88
C GLU A 1069 -21.08 4.10 -2.47
N ALA A 1070 -22.23 3.42 -2.31
CA ALA A 1070 -22.77 3.03 -1.00
C ALA A 1070 -22.56 4.14 0.05
N SER A 1071 -22.91 5.37 -0.31
CA SER A 1071 -22.86 6.55 0.57
C SER A 1071 -24.25 6.91 1.09
N ASN A 1072 -25.29 6.51 0.35
CA ASN A 1072 -26.68 6.69 0.77
C ASN A 1072 -27.19 5.44 1.49
N LEU A 1073 -28.22 5.62 2.31
CA LEU A 1073 -28.92 4.48 2.90
C LEU A 1073 -29.70 3.71 1.82
N PRO A 1074 -29.80 2.37 1.93
CA PRO A 1074 -30.62 1.54 1.03
C PRO A 1074 -32.08 1.99 0.99
N ASP A 1075 -32.60 2.35 2.16
CA ASP A 1075 -33.85 3.08 2.33
C ASP A 1075 -33.54 4.39 3.08
N PRO A 1076 -33.70 5.56 2.42
CA PRO A 1076 -33.48 6.87 3.06
C PRO A 1076 -34.34 7.14 4.30
N LYS A 1077 -35.41 6.36 4.51
CA LYS A 1077 -36.30 6.49 5.68
C LYS A 1077 -35.91 5.58 6.83
N ALA A 1078 -34.98 4.64 6.62
CA ALA A 1078 -34.57 3.69 7.64
C ALA A 1078 -33.80 4.37 8.77
N THR A 1079 -34.14 4.00 10.01
CA THR A 1079 -33.43 4.37 11.22
C THR A 1079 -32.59 3.18 11.70
N TYR A 1080 -31.51 3.41 12.46
CA TYR A 1080 -30.62 2.35 12.97
C TYR A 1080 -30.39 2.54 14.47
N TYR A 1081 -30.60 1.47 15.25
CA TYR A 1081 -30.43 1.43 16.70
C TYR A 1081 -29.68 0.16 17.13
N LEU A 1082 -29.14 0.15 18.36
CA LEU A 1082 -28.57 -1.07 18.96
C LEU A 1082 -29.61 -2.19 18.99
N PHE A 1083 -29.15 -3.44 18.82
CA PHE A 1083 -29.97 -4.65 18.69
C PHE A 1083 -30.77 -4.78 17.38
N ASP A 1084 -30.74 -3.79 16.49
CA ASP A 1084 -31.41 -3.94 15.21
C ASP A 1084 -30.78 -5.06 14.38
N ARG A 1085 -31.64 -5.81 13.70
CA ARG A 1085 -31.25 -6.87 12.78
C ARG A 1085 -30.92 -6.26 11.43
N VAL A 1086 -29.72 -6.55 10.93
CA VAL A 1086 -29.24 -6.02 9.65
C VAL A 1086 -28.81 -7.12 8.69
N VAL A 1087 -28.86 -6.79 7.40
CA VAL A 1087 -28.35 -7.61 6.30
C VAL A 1087 -27.25 -6.84 5.60
N ASN A 1088 -26.08 -7.45 5.42
CA ASN A 1088 -25.02 -6.89 4.60
C ASN A 1088 -25.44 -6.91 3.13
N ILE A 1089 -25.37 -5.74 2.50
CA ILE A 1089 -25.64 -5.56 1.06
C ILE A 1089 -24.43 -4.96 0.34
N LYS A 1090 -23.34 -4.65 1.05
CA LYS A 1090 -22.11 -4.24 0.40
C LYS A 1090 -21.43 -5.49 -0.14
N ARG A 1091 -21.25 -5.51 -1.46
CA ARG A 1091 -20.37 -6.46 -2.14
C ARG A 1091 -18.93 -6.05 -1.95
N TYR A 1092 -18.01 -7.00 -2.18
CA TYR A 1092 -16.57 -6.73 -2.27
C TYR A 1092 -15.88 -6.38 -0.95
N ILE A 1093 -16.39 -6.93 0.15
CA ILE A 1093 -15.82 -6.87 1.50
C ILE A 1093 -15.78 -8.31 2.06
N PRO A 1094 -14.99 -8.61 3.11
CA PRO A 1094 -14.88 -9.96 3.65
C PRO A 1094 -16.20 -10.58 4.12
N VAL A 1095 -17.14 -9.76 4.57
CA VAL A 1095 -18.49 -10.20 4.94
C VAL A 1095 -19.30 -10.53 3.67
N PRO A 1096 -19.82 -11.76 3.51
CA PRO A 1096 -20.61 -12.13 2.34
C PRO A 1096 -21.83 -11.24 2.13
N PHE A 1097 -22.18 -10.98 0.87
CA PHE A 1097 -23.43 -10.34 0.51
C PHE A 1097 -24.60 -11.19 1.01
N GLY A 1098 -25.52 -10.57 1.75
CA GLY A 1098 -26.64 -11.22 2.41
C GLY A 1098 -26.39 -11.77 3.81
N ALA A 1099 -25.16 -11.70 4.32
CA ALA A 1099 -24.87 -12.09 5.69
C ALA A 1099 -25.72 -11.27 6.66
N LYS A 1100 -26.31 -11.95 7.65
CA LYS A 1100 -27.19 -11.33 8.65
C LYS A 1100 -26.46 -11.16 9.97
N GLY A 1101 -26.73 -10.06 10.66
CA GLY A 1101 -26.12 -9.75 11.94
C GLY A 1101 -26.96 -8.79 12.78
N TYR A 1102 -26.47 -8.46 13.96
CA TYR A 1102 -27.07 -7.51 14.89
C TYR A 1102 -26.15 -6.32 15.12
N ILE A 1103 -26.72 -5.12 15.19
CA ILE A 1103 -25.96 -3.91 15.53
C ILE A 1103 -25.56 -3.97 17.01
N VAL A 1104 -24.24 -3.97 17.26
CA VAL A 1104 -23.64 -3.96 18.59
C VAL A 1104 -22.91 -2.67 18.92
N GLY A 1105 -22.73 -1.78 17.93
CA GLY A 1105 -22.15 -0.44 18.13
C GLY A 1105 -22.47 0.54 17.00
N ILE A 1106 -22.54 1.83 17.31
CA ILE A 1106 -22.75 2.93 16.35
C ILE A 1106 -21.80 4.08 16.71
N ILE A 1107 -20.89 4.41 15.80
CA ILE A 1107 -19.76 5.32 15.99
C ILE A 1107 -19.84 6.47 14.98
N TYR A 1108 -19.85 7.71 15.45
CA TYR A 1108 -19.87 8.89 14.59
C TYR A 1108 -18.45 9.46 14.38
N PRO A 1109 -17.97 9.67 13.14
CA PRO A 1109 -16.63 10.21 12.88
C PRO A 1109 -16.45 11.66 13.38
N GLU A 1110 -15.30 11.97 13.99
CA GLU A 1110 -15.00 13.30 14.55
C GLU A 1110 -14.95 14.44 13.50
N GLU A 1111 -14.66 14.13 12.22
CA GLU A 1111 -14.43 15.14 11.17
C GLU A 1111 -15.66 16.00 10.84
N ILE A 1112 -16.88 15.47 11.05
CA ILE A 1112 -18.13 16.21 10.77
C ILE A 1112 -18.39 17.27 11.85
N ILE A 1113 -17.90 17.05 13.07
CA ILE A 1113 -18.03 18.03 14.15
C ILE A 1113 -17.06 19.20 13.92
N LYS A 1114 -15.84 18.95 13.40
CA LYS A 1114 -14.89 20.02 13.07
C LYS A 1114 -15.31 20.88 11.87
N LYS A 1115 -16.01 20.31 10.87
CA LYS A 1115 -16.59 21.11 9.76
C LYS A 1115 -17.69 22.07 10.22
N ASN A 1116 -18.39 21.76 11.31
CA ASN A 1116 -19.43 22.63 11.87
C ASN A 1116 -18.92 23.58 12.97
N PHE A 1117 -17.75 23.33 13.55
CA PHE A 1117 -17.16 24.17 14.62
C PHE A 1117 -15.96 25.04 14.22
N ASN A 1118 -15.36 24.87 13.04
CA ASN A 1118 -14.28 25.75 12.56
C ASN A 1118 -14.78 26.91 11.67
N GLY A 1119 -15.87 27.54 12.08
CA GLY A 1119 -16.14 28.95 11.81
C GLY A 1119 -15.99 29.70 13.13
N ASN A 1120 -14.87 30.42 13.29
CA ASN A 1120 -14.47 31.21 14.47
C ASN A 1120 -13.85 30.43 15.64
N ASN A 1121 -12.51 30.40 15.69
CA ASN A 1121 -11.73 30.91 16.82
C ASN A 1121 -10.24 30.56 16.66
N GLN A 1122 -9.54 31.37 15.87
CA GLN A 1122 -8.13 31.68 16.13
C GLN A 1122 -7.98 33.19 16.01
N ASN A 1123 -8.27 33.88 17.12
CA ASN A 1123 -7.68 35.14 17.56
C ASN A 1123 -8.50 35.61 18.76
N PHE A 1124 -7.87 35.64 19.94
CA PHE A 1124 -8.04 36.62 21.03
C PHE A 1124 -7.47 36.02 22.33
N ASN A 1125 -6.16 36.14 22.49
CA ASN A 1125 -5.57 36.39 23.81
C ASN A 1125 -5.28 37.89 23.85
N ASN A 1126 -6.11 38.65 24.55
CA ASN A 1126 -5.78 39.86 25.33
C ASN A 1126 -7.06 40.64 25.67
N ASN A 1127 -7.61 40.39 26.85
CA ASN A 1127 -7.90 41.42 27.87
C ASN A 1127 -8.85 40.86 28.94
N LYS A 1128 -8.39 40.89 30.19
CA LYS A 1128 -9.21 40.77 31.39
C LYS A 1128 -10.14 41.97 31.48
N THR A 1129 -11.44 41.77 31.73
CA THR A 1129 -12.26 42.55 32.69
C THR A 1129 -13.71 42.05 32.79
N SER A 1130 -14.21 42.06 34.03
CA SER A 1130 -15.61 42.15 34.53
C SER A 1130 -16.67 41.08 34.21
N LEU A 1131 -17.01 40.39 35.31
CA LEU A 1131 -18.28 39.82 35.79
C LEU A 1131 -19.65 40.31 35.22
N ASN A 1132 -20.59 39.36 35.31
CA ASN A 1132 -22.07 39.41 35.38
C ASN A 1132 -22.85 39.44 34.06
N GLU A 1133 -23.58 38.36 33.73
CA GLU A 1133 -25.06 38.28 33.89
C GLU A 1133 -25.67 36.96 33.35
N SER A 1134 -26.69 36.50 34.09
CA SER A 1134 -27.85 35.65 33.74
C SER A 1134 -27.68 34.26 33.08
N ASN A 1135 -27.91 33.25 33.92
CA ASN A 1135 -28.53 31.97 33.57
C ASN A 1135 -29.91 32.19 32.94
N GLU A 1136 -30.13 31.74 31.70
CA GLU A 1136 -31.40 31.22 31.16
C GLU A 1136 -31.23 31.01 29.65
N THR A 1137 -30.89 29.77 29.22
CA THR A 1137 -31.09 29.21 27.85
C THR A 1137 -30.33 27.88 27.74
N ASN A 1138 -30.80 26.84 28.43
CA ASN A 1138 -30.22 25.49 28.32
C ASN A 1138 -31.22 24.39 27.94
N SER A 1139 -32.33 24.74 27.27
CA SER A 1139 -33.35 23.76 26.84
C SER A 1139 -33.56 23.63 25.32
N MET A 1140 -32.77 24.32 24.47
CA MET A 1140 -32.92 24.26 23.01
C MET A 1140 -31.70 23.77 22.22
N ALA A 1141 -30.67 23.22 22.88
CA ALA A 1141 -29.41 22.85 22.24
C ALA A 1141 -29.24 21.35 21.86
N ASN A 1142 -30.28 20.51 21.97
CA ASN A 1142 -30.13 19.05 21.78
C ASN A 1142 -30.64 18.47 20.44
N ASN A 1143 -31.11 19.27 19.50
CA ASN A 1143 -31.53 18.76 18.18
C ASN A 1143 -30.54 19.13 17.07
N VAL A 1144 -29.28 18.69 17.22
CA VAL A 1144 -28.42 18.46 16.05
C VAL A 1144 -28.72 17.03 15.60
N THR A 1145 -29.53 16.88 14.55
CA THR A 1145 -29.74 15.59 13.87
C THR A 1145 -28.38 15.03 13.45
N ARG A 1146 -27.86 14.04 14.19
CA ARG A 1146 -26.61 13.33 13.88
C ARG A 1146 -26.81 12.60 12.55
N ASN A 1147 -25.96 12.84 11.55
CA ASN A 1147 -26.12 12.21 10.24
C ASN A 1147 -25.65 10.74 10.29
N ILE A 1148 -26.61 9.81 10.31
CA ILE A 1148 -26.36 8.36 10.36
C ILE A 1148 -25.62 7.84 9.12
N GLU A 1149 -25.72 8.50 7.97
CA GLU A 1149 -25.03 8.11 6.71
C GLU A 1149 -23.51 8.08 6.86
N SER A 1150 -22.99 8.87 7.80
CA SER A 1150 -21.57 8.95 8.11
C SER A 1150 -21.12 8.03 9.23
N ALA A 1151 -22.04 7.34 9.92
CA ALA A 1151 -21.73 6.51 11.06
C ALA A 1151 -21.09 5.18 10.65
N ASN A 1152 -20.10 4.76 11.42
CA ASN A 1152 -19.55 3.41 11.39
C ASN A 1152 -20.37 2.54 12.37
N ILE A 1153 -20.97 1.46 11.86
CA ILE A 1153 -21.83 0.52 12.58
C ILE A 1153 -21.03 -0.76 12.86
N GLU A 1154 -20.84 -1.11 14.12
CA GLU A 1154 -20.29 -2.40 14.53
C GLU A 1154 -21.41 -3.46 14.50
N VAL A 1155 -21.19 -4.54 13.75
CA VAL A 1155 -22.18 -5.61 13.54
C VAL A 1155 -21.59 -6.95 13.98
N LEU A 1156 -22.33 -7.66 14.83
CA LEU A 1156 -22.09 -9.07 15.15
C LEU A 1156 -22.86 -9.94 14.15
N PHE A 1157 -22.15 -10.59 13.24
CA PHE A 1157 -22.75 -11.50 12.27
C PHE A 1157 -23.06 -12.87 12.87
N ASP A 1158 -24.03 -13.55 12.28
CA ASP A 1158 -24.43 -14.89 12.71
C ASP A 1158 -23.33 -15.94 12.53
N GLU A 1159 -22.43 -15.73 11.56
CA GLU A 1159 -21.36 -16.63 11.18
C GLU A 1159 -20.00 -15.93 11.27
N PRO A 1160 -18.93 -16.69 11.58
CA PRO A 1160 -17.57 -16.19 11.45
C PRO A 1160 -17.20 -15.98 9.99
N PHE A 1161 -16.54 -14.87 9.72
CA PHE A 1161 -15.92 -14.58 8.42
C PHE A 1161 -14.45 -14.20 8.62
N ALA A 1162 -13.63 -14.45 7.60
CA ALA A 1162 -12.22 -14.06 7.65
C ALA A 1162 -12.11 -12.52 7.82
N GLY A 1163 -11.22 -12.07 8.71
CA GLY A 1163 -11.02 -10.64 9.00
C GLY A 1163 -11.88 -10.06 10.13
N GLY A 1164 -12.73 -10.86 10.81
CA GLY A 1164 -13.50 -10.40 11.96
C GLY A 1164 -12.63 -10.11 13.20
N SER A 1165 -13.07 -9.24 14.10
CA SER A 1165 -12.39 -9.00 15.38
C SER A 1165 -12.75 -10.07 16.41
N ILE A 1166 -11.76 -10.51 17.21
CA ILE A 1166 -11.93 -11.41 18.37
C ILE A 1166 -12.08 -10.62 19.68
N ASP A 1167 -11.87 -9.30 19.66
CA ASP A 1167 -11.84 -8.49 20.89
C ASP A 1167 -13.22 -8.38 21.56
N ARG A 1168 -14.28 -8.65 20.79
CA ARG A 1168 -15.69 -8.39 21.16
C ARG A 1168 -16.55 -9.66 21.16
N SER A 1169 -16.23 -10.61 20.29
CA SER A 1169 -16.96 -11.87 20.06
C SER A 1169 -16.11 -13.09 20.42
N SER A 1170 -16.77 -14.22 20.69
CA SER A 1170 -16.07 -15.49 20.95
C SER A 1170 -15.43 -16.10 19.69
N ASP A 1171 -15.94 -15.74 18.50
CA ASP A 1171 -15.43 -16.10 17.18
C ASP A 1171 -15.18 -14.85 16.29
N LEU A 1172 -14.69 -15.03 15.06
CA LEU A 1172 -14.39 -13.98 14.08
C LEU A 1172 -15.66 -13.37 13.42
N ASN A 1173 -16.62 -12.90 14.23
CA ASN A 1173 -17.97 -12.55 13.77
C ASN A 1173 -18.27 -11.05 13.79
N THR A 1174 -17.39 -10.24 14.39
CA THR A 1174 -17.62 -8.81 14.59
C THR A 1174 -16.89 -7.98 13.53
N PHE A 1175 -17.61 -7.08 12.85
CA PHE A 1175 -17.05 -6.20 11.81
C PHE A 1175 -17.58 -4.77 11.94
N THR A 1176 -16.75 -3.79 11.59
CA THR A 1176 -17.17 -2.39 11.44
C THR A 1176 -17.61 -2.11 10.00
N MET A 1177 -18.85 -1.67 9.84
CA MET A 1177 -19.57 -1.46 8.57
C MET A 1177 -20.02 -0.01 8.45
N LYS A 1178 -20.43 0.45 7.27
CA LYS A 1178 -21.16 1.73 7.13
C LYS A 1178 -22.66 1.51 7.17
N ALA A 1179 -23.44 2.48 7.64
CA ALA A 1179 -24.90 2.40 7.63
C ALA A 1179 -25.48 2.12 6.23
N SER A 1180 -24.88 2.73 5.21
CA SER A 1180 -25.18 2.52 3.79
C SER A 1180 -24.93 1.10 3.28
N TRP A 1181 -24.21 0.26 4.03
CA TRP A 1181 -23.90 -1.13 3.66
C TRP A 1181 -24.90 -2.13 4.23
N LEU A 1182 -25.93 -1.65 4.95
CA LEU A 1182 -26.79 -2.48 5.76
C LEU A 1182 -28.26 -2.16 5.49
N ILE A 1183 -29.07 -3.19 5.22
CA ILE A 1183 -30.53 -3.08 5.28
C ILE A 1183 -30.98 -3.39 6.71
N ASN A 1184 -31.71 -2.49 7.36
CA ASN A 1184 -32.31 -2.73 8.67
C ASN A 1184 -33.64 -3.51 8.54
N VAL A 1185 -33.62 -4.80 8.86
CA VAL A 1185 -34.78 -5.69 8.81
C VAL A 1185 -35.77 -5.34 9.92
N THR A 1186 -35.28 -5.02 11.11
CA THR A 1186 -36.11 -4.67 12.28
C THR A 1186 -36.96 -3.42 12.04
N TYR A 1187 -36.42 -2.44 11.30
CA TYR A 1187 -37.18 -1.26 10.86
C TYR A 1187 -38.44 -1.64 10.06
N GLY A 1188 -38.32 -2.61 9.13
CA GLY A 1188 -39.46 -3.10 8.35
C GLY A 1188 -40.57 -3.70 9.22
N GLU A 1189 -40.18 -4.52 10.21
CA GLU A 1189 -41.12 -5.14 11.18
C GLU A 1189 -41.84 -4.09 12.04
N GLN A 1190 -41.13 -3.03 12.45
CA GLN A 1190 -41.70 -1.92 13.22
C GLN A 1190 -42.76 -1.14 12.42
N ILE A 1191 -42.49 -0.84 11.15
CA ILE A 1191 -43.50 -0.19 10.28
C ILE A 1191 -44.74 -1.08 10.15
N LEU A 1192 -44.54 -2.39 10.02
CA LEU A 1192 -45.62 -3.35 9.84
C LEU A 1192 -46.50 -3.46 11.10
N SER A 1193 -45.89 -3.45 12.28
CA SER A 1193 -46.62 -3.45 13.56
C SER A 1193 -47.41 -2.15 13.77
N LEU A 1194 -46.81 -1.00 13.46
CA LEU A 1194 -47.48 0.31 13.47
C LEU A 1194 -48.69 0.35 12.51
N ARG A 1195 -48.54 -0.19 11.29
CA ARG A 1195 -49.66 -0.29 10.33
C ARG A 1195 -50.79 -1.22 10.82
N ARG A 1196 -50.44 -2.35 11.44
CA ARG A 1196 -51.45 -3.25 12.05
C ARG A 1196 -52.20 -2.57 13.20
N GLN A 1197 -51.51 -1.75 14.00
CA GLN A 1197 -52.14 -0.95 15.06
C GLN A 1197 -53.00 0.19 14.51
N SER A 1198 -52.65 0.80 13.38
CA SER A 1198 -53.46 1.85 12.75
C SER A 1198 -54.69 1.32 12.01
N ILE A 1199 -54.65 0.08 11.50
CA ILE A 1199 -55.80 -0.58 10.86
C ILE A 1199 -56.75 -1.19 11.91
N GLY A 1200 -56.26 -1.45 13.12
CA GLY A 1200 -57.04 -1.90 14.28
C GLY A 1200 -57.64 -0.77 15.13
N ARG A 1201 -57.52 0.50 14.73
CA ARG A 1201 -58.12 1.66 15.40
C ARG A 1201 -59.27 2.26 14.59
#